data_AF-A0A6L4B1A4-F1
#
_entry.id   AF-A0A6L4B1A4-F1
#
_cell.length_a   1.000
_cell.length_b   1.000
_cell.length_c   1.000
_cell.angle_alpha   90.00
_cell.angle_beta   90.00
_cell.angle_gamma   90.00
#
_symmetry.space_group_name_H-M   'P 1'
#
loop_
_entity.id
_entity.type
_entity.pdbx_description
1 polymer ?
#
loop_
_entity_poly.entity_id
_entity_poly.type
_entity_poly.pdbx_seq_one_letter_code
_entity_poly.pdbx_strand_id
1 'polypeptide(L)'
;MNDSKARRGLLCPPPMEPDRSRYAWRRHEWLSFRRATQLTALVGSHKLPVAAQLREGASGSWRNRNATSASCQWMSSLRNSEPRRRLLLALGFLSGVFLAIPSWADGPVPVEGSESRVNTDSQGYQSQARVVAAPDGAFIVAWTDYPPQGYPDPGHIEARRFTGDGLPVDSTDLRVSPAANALRAWHSDVAATAEGTFLVAWEGGYGGYPGPELAREIRARRFGLRGQALDDPPIAVNTETVSSQNHPAASPTADGGFVVVWDSDDSYVRGRRFRANGEPVDPEDLSLSPLADQSLSPAVAALPDGGFLVVWENWNGFGLLARRIAADGTHADPVPFFVNTTNDGYQYDPQVASDPSGDFVVVWENYDYGAAGPDVTIRARRFAADGTSRDQEDWLVSTSPTANHGEADVAVDAEGNFVVAWTSFTKPGLPSVDATVMARRFRSDASPADAIPMRLSTDDGPYVHEAQPSVNAMHDGDLLAVWLRLQQGGPEEADVWMRRFGRPTIAVTAGGGTDPAIPCSLVEAITAANTAVAAGGCPAGNEGAVIELPPGGSFRFSTATEGVNALPVIRRSVTIRGNGSRIERDPALPCPGVPDLRLFEVADGGILTLEDVELRGGCSGGAGGAVLASGGTVILRKTKITGHRAGGDGGGVAVVDGNLYVHDSVAENNTSGGAGGGFSVTGGPGALRIERSTVVGNSASAGGGLEVSSNRIGAVSQSTFVGNSAGGAGGGVRLDHAGARLDLDHATFTGNSSGAHVAAGRLRLHGTVIGESSGGSDCSLSGGEVLAMCANLDTDGSCAALGGAAISTVPSFDLGPLAEGEGPTPTRFPLAQSPVLDGDPACETAPGAPLGSDQRGLHRPADDDGDGQPECDLGAVERGPIFLDGFESGSAARWSSHQSPIGPFGMSERCSAHVEGRAGTAAAFRTGDRLRAWPAGR
;
A
#
# COMPACT_ATOMS: atom_id res chain seq x y z
N MET A 1 -8.14 41.67 73.40
CA MET A 1 -8.33 43.13 73.59
C MET A 1 -8.75 43.67 72.24
N ASN A 2 -10.07 43.77 72.03
CA ASN A 2 -10.85 45.04 71.98
C ASN A 2 -10.71 45.71 70.62
N ASP A 3 -11.72 46.19 69.91
CA ASP A 3 -13.20 46.26 69.98
C ASP A 3 -13.56 46.88 68.60
N SER A 4 -14.45 46.31 67.77
CA SER A 4 -15.84 46.76 67.51
C SER A 4 -15.98 48.30 67.26
N LYS A 5 -16.70 48.89 66.28
CA LYS A 5 -17.98 48.68 65.55
C LYS A 5 -18.07 49.78 64.45
N ALA A 6 -18.45 49.54 63.20
CA ALA A 6 -19.79 49.30 62.61
C ALA A 6 -20.56 50.55 62.11
N ARG A 7 -21.04 50.50 60.84
CA ARG A 7 -22.42 50.80 60.36
C ARG A 7 -22.54 50.48 58.84
N ARG A 8 -23.22 49.39 58.46
CA ARG A 8 -24.62 49.24 57.91
C ARG A 8 -24.71 49.49 56.37
N GLY A 9 -25.34 48.66 55.52
CA GLY A 9 -26.27 47.52 55.69
C GLY A 9 -26.25 46.55 54.46
N LEU A 10 -26.64 45.26 54.64
CA LEU A 10 -27.95 44.63 54.24
C LEU A 10 -28.15 44.60 52.71
N LEU A 11 -28.24 43.47 51.96
CA LEU A 11 -28.82 42.12 52.20
C LEU A 11 -28.22 41.02 51.25
N CYS A 12 -28.02 39.82 51.83
CA CYS A 12 -27.98 38.38 51.40
C CYS A 12 -28.10 37.92 49.91
N PRO A 13 -27.85 36.61 49.57
CA PRO A 13 -26.80 35.62 49.95
C PRO A 13 -26.25 34.81 48.71
N PRO A 14 -25.35 33.80 48.86
CA PRO A 14 -24.62 33.16 47.73
C PRO A 14 -25.25 31.82 47.27
N PRO A 15 -24.88 31.27 46.09
CA PRO A 15 -25.04 29.84 45.81
C PRO A 15 -23.73 29.11 46.18
N MET A 16 -23.67 28.33 47.26
CA MET A 16 -23.99 26.89 47.36
C MET A 16 -23.18 25.99 46.41
N GLU A 17 -22.21 25.28 47.02
CA GLU A 17 -21.58 24.06 46.51
C GLU A 17 -22.64 23.03 46.10
N PRO A 18 -22.41 22.24 45.02
CA PRO A 18 -23.13 21.01 44.80
C PRO A 18 -22.35 19.81 45.37
N ASP A 19 -23.07 19.13 46.24
CA ASP A 19 -22.80 17.85 46.86
C ASP A 19 -22.56 16.73 45.82
N ARG A 20 -21.60 15.86 46.14
CA ARG A 20 -21.38 14.59 45.45
C ARG A 20 -22.47 13.62 45.88
N SER A 21 -23.31 13.14 44.96
CA SER A 21 -23.62 11.70 44.76
C SER A 21 -24.96 11.43 44.05
N ARG A 22 -24.91 10.44 43.14
CA ARG A 22 -25.96 9.54 42.62
C ARG A 22 -26.65 9.85 41.26
N TYR A 23 -26.10 9.18 40.24
CA TYR A 23 -26.76 8.34 39.21
C TYR A 23 -27.96 8.87 38.40
N ALA A 24 -27.83 8.92 37.07
CA ALA A 24 -28.42 7.93 36.16
C ALA A 24 -28.04 8.19 34.68
N TRP A 25 -27.40 7.19 34.09
CA TRP A 25 -27.13 7.00 32.67
C TRP A 25 -28.36 7.22 31.79
N ARG A 26 -28.21 7.93 30.66
CA ARG A 26 -29.11 7.80 29.51
C ARG A 26 -28.35 7.20 28.34
N ARG A 27 -28.68 5.94 28.08
CA ARG A 27 -28.39 5.22 26.84
C ARG A 27 -29.01 5.98 25.66
N HIS A 28 -28.27 6.12 24.58
CA HIS A 28 -28.85 6.33 23.25
C HIS A 28 -29.27 4.96 22.72
N GLU A 29 -30.49 4.55 23.08
CA GLU A 29 -31.19 3.47 22.39
C GLU A 29 -32.07 4.10 21.31
N TRP A 30 -31.92 3.56 20.09
CA TRP A 30 -32.71 3.88 18.90
C TRP A 30 -34.21 3.62 19.15
N LEU A 31 -35.04 4.63 18.89
CA LEU A 31 -36.51 4.51 19.00
C LEU A 31 -37.14 4.19 17.65
N SER A 32 -37.46 2.91 17.47
CA SER A 32 -38.43 2.42 16.49
C SER A 32 -39.86 2.74 16.95
N PHE A 33 -40.73 3.20 16.03
CA PHE A 33 -42.16 3.34 16.30
C PHE A 33 -43.02 2.87 15.11
N ARG A 34 -43.90 1.88 15.38
CA ARG A 34 -45.05 1.50 14.54
C ARG A 34 -46.35 1.46 15.38
N ARG A 35 -47.45 1.77 14.67
CA ARG A 35 -48.91 1.58 14.93
C ARG A 35 -49.64 2.67 15.75
N ALA A 36 -50.90 3.03 15.50
CA ALA A 36 -51.84 2.90 14.38
C ALA A 36 -53.17 3.66 14.70
N THR A 37 -53.78 4.27 13.67
CA THR A 37 -55.24 4.45 13.37
C THR A 37 -56.19 5.50 14.02
N GLN A 38 -56.94 6.15 13.09
CA GLN A 38 -58.29 6.80 13.11
C GLN A 38 -58.42 8.24 13.65
N LEU A 39 -59.11 9.23 13.04
CA LEU A 39 -60.27 9.29 12.11
C LEU A 39 -60.45 10.74 11.50
N THR A 40 -60.80 10.87 10.19
CA THR A 40 -61.63 11.92 9.47
C THR A 40 -61.33 13.45 9.58
N ALA A 41 -61.49 14.37 8.61
CA ALA A 41 -62.14 14.43 7.28
C ALA A 41 -61.86 15.79 6.52
N LEU A 42 -61.83 15.71 5.17
CA LEU A 42 -62.43 16.58 4.11
C LEU A 42 -61.91 17.99 3.65
N VAL A 43 -61.84 18.11 2.30
CA VAL A 43 -61.93 19.25 1.31
C VAL A 43 -60.67 20.12 1.08
N GLY A 44 -60.21 20.46 -0.14
CA GLY A 44 -60.65 20.14 -1.51
C GLY A 44 -59.86 20.91 -2.61
N SER A 45 -59.71 20.27 -3.78
CA SER A 45 -59.67 20.76 -5.17
C SER A 45 -58.93 22.06 -5.60
N HIS A 46 -58.02 21.94 -6.59
CA HIS A 46 -58.13 22.42 -7.99
C HIS A 46 -56.81 22.17 -8.78
N LYS A 47 -56.77 21.23 -9.74
CA LYS A 47 -56.82 21.37 -11.22
C LYS A 47 -55.78 22.31 -11.90
N LEU A 48 -54.70 21.71 -12.46
CA LEU A 48 -54.17 21.68 -13.86
C LEU A 48 -54.24 22.95 -14.78
N PRO A 49 -53.49 23.09 -15.93
CA PRO A 49 -52.62 22.12 -16.68
C PRO A 49 -51.31 22.66 -17.39
N VAL A 50 -50.44 21.70 -17.76
CA VAL A 50 -49.76 21.39 -19.07
C VAL A 50 -49.48 22.47 -20.15
N ALA A 51 -48.23 22.49 -20.69
CA ALA A 51 -47.84 22.39 -22.14
C ALA A 51 -46.31 22.56 -22.33
N ALA A 52 -45.55 21.54 -22.76
CA ALA A 52 -45.17 21.17 -24.14
C ALA A 52 -44.02 22.04 -24.74
N GLN A 53 -42.78 21.51 -24.79
CA GLN A 53 -42.12 20.84 -25.94
C GLN A 53 -41.78 21.77 -27.13
N LEU A 54 -40.50 21.79 -27.54
CA LEU A 54 -40.08 21.69 -28.94
C LEU A 54 -38.56 21.33 -29.04
N ARG A 55 -38.27 20.43 -29.99
CA ARG A 55 -36.98 19.85 -30.39
C ARG A 55 -36.59 20.40 -31.78
N GLU A 56 -35.40 19.97 -32.23
CA GLU A 56 -34.82 19.99 -33.60
C GLU A 56 -33.93 21.21 -33.90
N GLY A 57 -32.81 21.11 -34.62
CA GLY A 57 -32.26 20.03 -35.45
C GLY A 57 -30.90 20.44 -36.05
N ALA A 58 -30.28 19.51 -36.78
CA ALA A 58 -28.85 19.40 -37.06
C ALA A 58 -28.31 20.08 -38.35
N SER A 59 -26.97 20.03 -38.47
CA SER A 59 -26.13 19.79 -39.66
C SER A 59 -25.53 20.95 -40.49
N GLY A 60 -24.18 20.95 -40.62
CA GLY A 60 -23.52 20.65 -41.91
C GLY A 60 -22.78 21.74 -42.73
N SER A 61 -21.47 21.88 -42.52
CA SER A 61 -20.37 22.11 -43.50
C SER A 61 -20.21 23.47 -44.25
N TRP A 62 -18.99 24.07 -44.22
CA TRP A 62 -18.00 24.15 -45.33
C TRP A 62 -16.79 25.07 -45.03
N ARG A 63 -15.61 24.54 -45.37
CA ARG A 63 -14.23 25.03 -45.62
C ARG A 63 -13.78 26.51 -45.55
N ASN A 64 -12.53 26.61 -45.03
CA ASN A 64 -11.30 27.26 -45.55
C ASN A 64 -10.87 28.69 -45.19
N ARG A 65 -9.65 28.71 -44.58
CA ARG A 65 -8.45 29.54 -44.82
C ARG A 65 -8.30 30.95 -44.21
N ASN A 66 -7.29 31.00 -43.33
CA ASN A 66 -6.15 31.93 -43.24
C ASN A 66 -6.36 33.43 -42.92
N ALA A 67 -5.77 33.77 -41.76
CA ALA A 67 -4.70 34.76 -41.59
C ALA A 67 -5.03 36.23 -41.22
N THR A 68 -4.32 36.63 -40.16
CA THR A 68 -3.61 37.92 -39.91
C THR A 68 -4.35 39.17 -39.42
N SER A 69 -3.82 39.65 -38.28
CA SER A 69 -3.41 41.02 -37.93
C SER A 69 -4.43 42.12 -37.57
N ALA A 70 -4.34 42.51 -36.28
CA ALA A 70 -4.03 43.85 -35.76
C ALA A 70 -5.05 45.01 -35.84
N SER A 71 -4.80 45.98 -34.92
CA SER A 71 -5.33 47.37 -34.79
C SER A 71 -6.45 47.50 -33.75
N CYS A 72 -6.60 48.53 -32.91
CA CYS A 72 -6.01 49.89 -32.79
C CYS A 72 -6.41 50.44 -31.39
N GLN A 73 -5.52 51.08 -30.61
CA GLN A 73 -5.28 52.53 -30.48
C GLN A 73 -6.24 53.37 -29.57
N TRP A 74 -5.61 54.04 -28.59
CA TRP A 74 -5.80 55.44 -28.10
C TRP A 74 -7.07 55.83 -27.30
N MET A 75 -7.06 56.83 -26.40
CA MET A 75 -6.10 57.51 -25.51
C MET A 75 -6.90 58.59 -24.73
N SER A 76 -6.47 58.92 -23.50
CA SER A 76 -6.49 60.26 -22.85
C SER A 76 -7.63 60.54 -21.84
N SER A 77 -7.49 61.28 -20.72
CA SER A 77 -6.44 62.16 -20.15
C SER A 77 -6.69 62.37 -18.63
N LEU A 78 -5.69 62.27 -17.73
CA LEU A 78 -5.01 63.33 -16.92
C LEU A 78 -5.90 64.17 -15.95
N ARG A 79 -5.62 64.40 -14.63
CA ARG A 79 -4.39 64.93 -13.99
C ARG A 79 -4.39 64.87 -12.43
N ASN A 80 -3.25 64.44 -11.87
CA ASN A 80 -2.40 64.97 -10.76
C ASN A 80 -2.84 65.20 -9.29
N SER A 81 -2.16 64.53 -8.35
CA SER A 81 -1.04 65.09 -7.52
C SER A 81 -0.36 64.02 -6.61
N GLU A 82 0.97 64.11 -6.52
CA GLU A 82 2.00 63.22 -5.93
C GLU A 82 2.20 63.36 -4.38
N PRO A 83 3.19 62.73 -3.66
CA PRO A 83 4.12 61.59 -3.97
C PRO A 83 4.45 60.60 -2.78
N ARG A 84 5.31 59.59 -3.09
CA ARG A 84 6.20 58.73 -2.23
C ARG A 84 5.66 57.31 -1.93
N ARG A 85 6.36 56.18 -2.17
CA ARG A 85 7.78 55.89 -2.49
C ARG A 85 7.90 54.49 -3.16
N ARG A 86 8.52 54.48 -4.35
CA ARG A 86 9.44 53.51 -4.97
C ARG A 86 9.12 52.01 -4.94
N LEU A 87 8.44 51.58 -6.01
CA LEU A 87 8.69 50.35 -6.75
C LEU A 87 9.94 50.54 -7.63
N LEU A 88 10.83 49.55 -7.70
CA LEU A 88 11.88 49.44 -8.72
C LEU A 88 11.55 48.23 -9.60
N LEU A 89 11.55 48.46 -10.91
CA LEU A 89 11.26 47.50 -11.96
C LEU A 89 12.23 46.30 -11.94
N ALA A 90 11.68 45.11 -12.17
CA ALA A 90 12.37 44.03 -12.87
C ALA A 90 11.40 43.42 -13.90
N LEU A 91 11.67 43.69 -15.17
CA LEU A 91 11.19 42.94 -16.33
C LEU A 91 12.16 41.77 -16.54
N GLY A 92 11.63 40.56 -16.73
CA GLY A 92 12.34 39.44 -17.34
C GLY A 92 12.47 38.21 -16.44
N PHE A 93 12.01 37.08 -17.00
CA PHE A 93 12.09 35.70 -16.48
C PHE A 93 11.05 35.29 -15.42
N LEU A 94 9.89 34.86 -15.89
CA LEU A 94 9.23 33.68 -15.32
C LEU A 94 9.05 32.67 -16.47
N SER A 95 10.10 31.86 -16.64
CA SER A 95 10.00 30.55 -17.27
C SER A 95 8.95 29.78 -16.47
N GLY A 96 7.89 29.33 -17.15
CA GLY A 96 6.91 28.42 -16.57
C GLY A 96 7.61 27.14 -16.15
N VAL A 97 7.91 27.04 -14.86
CA VAL A 97 8.08 25.76 -14.18
C VAL A 97 6.67 25.34 -13.80
N PHE A 98 5.98 24.67 -14.73
CA PHE A 98 4.90 23.77 -14.34
C PHE A 98 5.61 22.56 -13.72
N LEU A 99 5.75 22.57 -12.40
CA LEU A 99 5.98 21.36 -11.63
C LEU A 99 4.80 20.44 -11.94
N ALA A 100 5.08 19.31 -12.59
CA ALA A 100 4.14 18.21 -12.68
C ALA A 100 3.98 17.65 -11.27
N ILE A 101 2.78 17.76 -10.73
CA ILE A 101 2.37 17.27 -9.42
C ILE A 101 1.47 16.06 -9.68
N PRO A 102 1.71 14.89 -9.06
CA PRO A 102 0.84 13.72 -9.20
C PRO A 102 -0.60 14.08 -8.80
N SER A 103 -1.52 14.07 -9.77
CA SER A 103 -2.88 14.59 -9.65
C SER A 103 -3.91 13.57 -10.12
N TRP A 104 -4.84 13.23 -9.23
CA TRP A 104 -6.04 12.49 -9.58
C TRP A 104 -6.84 13.38 -10.55
N ALA A 105 -7.12 12.92 -11.77
CA ALA A 105 -7.75 13.77 -12.80
C ALA A 105 -9.27 13.88 -12.63
N ASP A 106 -9.82 15.01 -13.10
CA ASP A 106 -11.26 15.32 -13.09
C ASP A 106 -12.04 14.38 -14.03
N GLY A 107 -12.85 13.47 -13.47
CA GLY A 107 -13.72 12.56 -14.23
C GLY A 107 -14.42 11.51 -13.35
N PRO A 108 -15.48 10.84 -13.83
CA PRO A 108 -16.15 9.79 -13.06
C PRO A 108 -15.18 8.63 -12.79
N VAL A 109 -15.10 8.22 -11.52
CA VAL A 109 -14.17 7.20 -11.04
C VAL A 109 -14.54 5.84 -11.64
N PRO A 110 -13.59 5.15 -12.30
CA PRO A 110 -13.79 3.77 -12.72
C PRO A 110 -13.88 2.89 -11.50
N VAL A 111 -14.99 2.17 -11.42
CA VAL A 111 -15.17 1.17 -10.38
C VAL A 111 -14.36 -0.05 -10.79
N GLU A 112 -13.55 -0.56 -9.87
CA GLU A 112 -12.91 -1.86 -10.02
C GLU A 112 -13.73 -2.94 -9.31
N GLY A 113 -14.17 -3.92 -10.08
CA GLY A 113 -14.93 -5.04 -9.56
C GLY A 113 -16.39 -4.74 -9.20
N SER A 114 -17.11 -5.79 -8.80
CA SER A 114 -18.45 -5.68 -8.24
C SER A 114 -18.38 -5.42 -6.75
N GLU A 115 -19.42 -4.80 -6.22
CA GLU A 115 -19.66 -4.78 -4.78
C GLU A 115 -19.67 -6.21 -4.21
N SER A 116 -19.03 -6.42 -3.05
CA SER A 116 -18.92 -7.75 -2.44
C SER A 116 -19.13 -7.69 -0.93
N ARG A 117 -19.75 -8.74 -0.39
CA ARG A 117 -19.95 -8.89 1.06
C ARG A 117 -18.67 -9.41 1.72
N VAL A 118 -18.28 -8.77 2.82
CA VAL A 118 -17.11 -9.11 3.63
C VAL A 118 -17.40 -10.29 4.54
N ASN A 119 -18.42 -10.18 5.40
CA ASN A 119 -18.77 -11.20 6.38
C ASN A 119 -19.35 -12.46 5.72
N THR A 120 -18.99 -13.63 6.25
CA THR A 120 -19.52 -14.92 5.80
C THR A 120 -20.85 -15.25 6.45
N ASP A 121 -21.00 -14.98 7.75
CA ASP A 121 -22.25 -15.13 8.48
C ASP A 121 -23.14 -13.89 8.31
N SER A 122 -24.39 -14.09 7.87
CA SER A 122 -25.37 -13.01 7.69
C SER A 122 -26.50 -13.08 8.73
N GLN A 123 -26.30 -13.81 9.82
CA GLN A 123 -27.21 -13.83 10.95
C GLN A 123 -26.81 -12.77 11.97
N GLY A 124 -27.77 -11.98 12.43
CA GLY A 124 -27.51 -10.92 13.41
C GLY A 124 -27.11 -9.60 12.76
N TYR A 125 -26.58 -8.70 13.58
CA TYR A 125 -26.32 -7.31 13.21
C TYR A 125 -24.81 -7.05 13.26
N GLN A 126 -24.20 -6.63 12.14
CA GLN A 126 -22.82 -6.19 12.12
C GLN A 126 -22.74 -4.66 12.19
N SER A 127 -21.69 -4.14 12.82
CA SER A 127 -21.46 -2.70 12.92
C SER A 127 -19.99 -2.32 12.98
N GLN A 128 -19.68 -1.04 12.72
CA GLN A 128 -18.36 -0.44 12.97
C GLN A 128 -17.23 -1.15 12.23
N ALA A 129 -17.45 -1.38 10.93
CA ALA A 129 -16.44 -1.95 10.07
C ALA A 129 -15.30 -0.94 9.87
N ARG A 130 -14.05 -1.38 10.11
CA ARG A 130 -12.83 -0.62 9.84
C ARG A 130 -11.91 -1.40 8.91
N VAL A 131 -11.22 -0.69 8.02
CA VAL A 131 -10.34 -1.30 7.02
C VAL A 131 -8.95 -0.67 7.05
N VAL A 132 -7.92 -1.51 6.94
CA VAL A 132 -6.55 -1.06 6.74
C VAL A 132 -5.81 -1.97 5.76
N ALA A 133 -5.06 -1.36 4.84
CA ALA A 133 -4.17 -2.06 3.93
C ALA A 133 -2.73 -2.04 4.46
N ALA A 134 -2.04 -3.17 4.31
CA ALA A 134 -0.60 -3.29 4.48
C ALA A 134 0.16 -2.79 3.24
N PRO A 135 1.47 -2.52 3.34
CA PRO A 135 2.25 -2.02 2.21
C PRO A 135 2.36 -2.94 0.99
N ASP A 136 2.11 -4.24 1.17
CA ASP A 136 2.04 -5.22 0.08
C ASP A 136 0.70 -5.19 -0.67
N GLY A 137 -0.25 -4.37 -0.20
CA GLY A 137 -1.60 -4.22 -0.74
C GLY A 137 -2.63 -5.16 -0.11
N ALA A 138 -2.24 -6.17 0.66
CA ALA A 138 -3.19 -7.01 1.39
C ALA A 138 -3.92 -6.16 2.44
N PHE A 139 -5.17 -6.50 2.77
CA PHE A 139 -5.93 -5.71 3.73
C PHE A 139 -6.77 -6.58 4.67
N ILE A 140 -7.11 -6.01 5.82
CA ILE A 140 -8.01 -6.60 6.80
C ILE A 140 -9.21 -5.69 7.01
N VAL A 141 -10.37 -6.30 7.18
CA VAL A 141 -11.60 -5.63 7.61
C VAL A 141 -11.99 -6.22 8.96
N ALA A 142 -12.16 -5.40 9.99
CA ALA A 142 -12.63 -5.81 11.31
C ALA A 142 -13.99 -5.16 11.61
N TRP A 143 -14.89 -5.87 12.28
CA TRP A 143 -16.21 -5.36 12.64
C TRP A 143 -16.70 -5.95 13.96
N THR A 144 -17.69 -5.28 14.56
CA THR A 144 -18.42 -5.83 15.70
C THR A 144 -19.59 -6.67 15.18
N ASP A 145 -19.68 -7.91 15.63
CA ASP A 145 -20.77 -8.84 15.36
C ASP A 145 -21.69 -8.98 16.58
N TYR A 146 -23.00 -8.83 16.33
CA TYR A 146 -24.05 -9.06 17.32
C TYR A 146 -24.96 -10.22 16.89
N PRO A 147 -24.83 -11.38 17.52
CA PRO A 147 -25.67 -12.53 17.22
C PRO A 147 -27.17 -12.26 17.47
N PRO A 148 -28.08 -13.01 16.82
CA PRO A 148 -29.53 -12.88 17.03
C PRO A 148 -29.95 -13.04 18.51
N GLN A 149 -31.06 -12.40 18.89
CA GLN A 149 -31.58 -12.48 20.25
C GLN A 149 -31.82 -13.93 20.69
N GLY A 150 -31.25 -14.31 21.85
CA GLY A 150 -31.33 -15.65 22.42
C GLY A 150 -30.04 -16.47 22.29
N TYR A 151 -29.03 -15.97 21.57
CA TYR A 151 -27.68 -16.52 21.61
C TYR A 151 -26.97 -16.19 22.94
N PRO A 152 -26.19 -17.13 23.52
CA PRO A 152 -25.45 -16.89 24.76
C PRO A 152 -24.22 -15.98 24.60
N ASP A 153 -23.86 -15.61 23.36
CA ASP A 153 -22.70 -14.77 23.05
C ASP A 153 -23.08 -13.28 23.13
N PRO A 154 -22.40 -12.47 23.98
CA PRO A 154 -22.77 -11.08 24.22
C PRO A 154 -22.45 -10.12 23.07
N GLY A 155 -21.77 -10.54 22.01
CA GLY A 155 -21.30 -9.69 20.91
C GLY A 155 -19.78 -9.54 20.96
N HIS A 156 -19.14 -9.60 19.80
CA HIS A 156 -17.72 -9.89 19.66
C HIS A 156 -17.11 -9.21 18.43
N ILE A 157 -15.79 -9.17 18.36
CA ILE A 157 -15.08 -8.65 17.19
C ILE A 157 -14.71 -9.81 16.27
N GLU A 158 -15.08 -9.66 15.00
CA GLU A 158 -14.66 -10.52 13.90
C GLU A 158 -13.78 -9.72 12.94
N ALA A 159 -12.98 -10.42 12.15
CA ALA A 159 -12.23 -9.82 11.06
C ALA A 159 -12.11 -10.76 9.87
N ARG A 160 -11.76 -10.23 8.70
CA ARG A 160 -11.47 -11.04 7.51
C ARG A 160 -10.40 -10.37 6.67
N ARG A 161 -9.51 -11.20 6.13
CA ARG A 161 -8.39 -10.71 5.32
C ARG A 161 -8.60 -10.99 3.85
N PHE A 162 -7.99 -10.12 3.05
CA PHE A 162 -8.12 -10.11 1.61
C PHE A 162 -6.75 -9.89 0.98
N THR A 163 -6.56 -10.45 -0.21
CA THR A 163 -5.46 -10.07 -1.09
C THR A 163 -5.66 -8.63 -1.56
N GLY A 164 -4.62 -7.99 -2.10
CA GLY A 164 -4.77 -6.64 -2.65
C GLY A 164 -5.87 -6.52 -3.71
N ASP A 165 -6.08 -7.56 -4.50
CA ASP A 165 -7.16 -7.61 -5.52
C ASP A 165 -8.56 -7.81 -4.94
N GLY A 166 -8.71 -7.83 -3.61
CA GLY A 166 -9.99 -7.98 -2.92
C GLY A 166 -10.52 -9.41 -2.85
N LEU A 167 -9.67 -10.42 -3.10
CA LEU A 167 -10.06 -11.82 -2.92
C LEU A 167 -9.92 -12.22 -1.44
N PRO A 168 -10.92 -12.88 -0.84
CA PRO A 168 -10.80 -13.32 0.55
C PRO A 168 -9.68 -14.36 0.68
N VAL A 169 -8.77 -14.13 1.62
CA VAL A 169 -7.72 -15.08 2.01
C VAL A 169 -8.32 -16.16 2.92
N ASP A 170 -9.23 -15.75 3.81
CA ASP A 170 -9.86 -16.62 4.78
C ASP A 170 -11.17 -17.23 4.25
N SER A 171 -11.35 -18.54 4.46
CA SER A 171 -12.58 -19.25 4.11
C SER A 171 -13.75 -18.95 5.06
N THR A 172 -13.47 -18.43 6.25
CA THR A 172 -14.43 -18.05 7.31
C THR A 172 -13.94 -16.78 8.00
N ASP A 173 -14.82 -16.13 8.75
CA ASP A 173 -14.46 -14.95 9.55
C ASP A 173 -13.52 -15.35 10.72
N LEU A 174 -12.58 -14.46 11.04
CA LEU A 174 -11.55 -14.62 12.06
C LEU A 174 -12.03 -14.03 13.39
N ARG A 175 -12.13 -14.89 14.40
CA ARG A 175 -12.50 -14.46 15.74
C ARG A 175 -11.41 -13.62 16.39
N VAL A 176 -11.65 -12.32 16.55
CA VAL A 176 -10.70 -11.39 17.18
C VAL A 176 -10.81 -11.39 18.70
N SER A 177 -12.01 -11.24 19.24
CA SER A 177 -12.21 -11.26 20.70
C SER A 177 -12.47 -12.69 21.22
N PRO A 178 -12.01 -13.07 22.43
CA PRO A 178 -12.14 -14.43 22.97
C PRO A 178 -13.58 -14.99 22.94
N ALA A 179 -13.73 -16.30 22.68
CA ALA A 179 -15.02 -16.99 22.58
C ALA A 179 -15.66 -17.35 23.94
N ALA A 180 -14.91 -17.24 25.04
CA ALA A 180 -15.35 -17.65 26.37
C ALA A 180 -15.09 -16.52 27.37
N ASN A 181 -16.04 -16.35 28.30
CA ASN A 181 -16.07 -15.46 29.46
C ASN A 181 -16.79 -14.12 29.19
N ALA A 182 -18.13 -14.08 29.34
CA ALA A 182 -19.03 -12.97 29.75
C ALA A 182 -18.73 -11.49 29.36
N LEU A 183 -17.75 -11.22 28.52
CA LEU A 183 -17.23 -9.92 28.13
C LEU A 183 -17.75 -9.65 26.73
N ARG A 184 -18.57 -8.61 26.63
CA ARG A 184 -19.00 -8.07 25.35
C ARG A 184 -17.87 -7.23 24.78
N ALA A 185 -17.68 -7.31 23.47
CA ALA A 185 -16.77 -6.45 22.74
C ALA A 185 -17.52 -5.43 21.87
N TRP A 186 -16.99 -4.21 21.78
CA TRP A 186 -17.53 -3.09 21.02
C TRP A 186 -16.39 -2.27 20.40
N HIS A 187 -16.71 -1.43 19.41
CA HIS A 187 -15.83 -0.39 18.87
C HIS A 187 -14.43 -0.91 18.53
N SER A 188 -14.27 -1.46 17.34
CA SER A 188 -12.96 -1.86 16.84
C SER A 188 -12.29 -0.76 16.03
N ASP A 189 -10.98 -0.64 16.18
CA ASP A 189 -10.12 0.09 15.25
C ASP A 189 -8.92 -0.76 14.81
N VAL A 190 -8.39 -0.48 13.63
CA VAL A 190 -7.37 -1.31 12.98
C VAL A 190 -6.14 -0.50 12.55
N ALA A 191 -4.97 -1.11 12.71
CA ALA A 191 -3.71 -0.56 12.23
C ALA A 191 -2.89 -1.65 11.51
N ALA A 192 -2.11 -1.27 10.51
CA ALA A 192 -1.18 -2.17 9.83
C ALA A 192 0.24 -1.62 9.95
N THR A 193 1.19 -2.46 10.36
CA THR A 193 2.61 -2.07 10.41
C THR A 193 3.24 -2.17 9.02
N ALA A 194 4.43 -1.57 8.85
CA ALA A 194 5.15 -1.61 7.58
C ALA A 194 5.56 -3.04 7.17
N GLU A 195 5.67 -3.94 8.15
CA GLU A 195 5.99 -5.36 8.00
C GLU A 195 4.75 -6.20 7.70
N GLY A 196 3.56 -5.59 7.64
CA GLY A 196 2.31 -6.27 7.32
C GLY A 196 1.61 -6.96 8.51
N THR A 197 2.02 -6.65 9.74
CA THR A 197 1.27 -7.10 10.94
C THR A 197 0.03 -6.24 11.10
N PHE A 198 -1.12 -6.88 11.30
CA PHE A 198 -2.37 -6.19 11.56
C PHE A 198 -2.65 -6.16 13.07
N LEU A 199 -3.04 -5.01 13.60
CA LEU A 199 -3.53 -4.83 14.96
C LEU A 199 -5.03 -4.56 14.91
N VAL A 200 -5.80 -5.22 15.78
CA VAL A 200 -7.19 -4.84 16.06
C VAL A 200 -7.30 -4.47 17.53
N ALA A 201 -7.71 -3.23 17.83
CA ALA A 201 -7.98 -2.74 19.18
C ALA A 201 -9.51 -2.65 19.39
N TRP A 202 -10.00 -2.96 20.59
CA TRP A 202 -11.44 -2.94 20.90
C TRP A 202 -11.73 -2.66 22.38
N GLU A 203 -12.97 -2.25 22.66
CA GLU A 203 -13.50 -2.18 24.03
C GLU A 203 -13.96 -3.56 24.50
N GLY A 204 -13.47 -4.04 25.64
CA GLY A 204 -13.94 -5.26 26.30
C GLY A 204 -14.55 -4.97 27.67
N GLY A 205 -15.73 -5.53 27.98
CA GLY A 205 -16.33 -5.35 29.31
C GLY A 205 -17.50 -6.30 29.61
N TYR A 206 -17.84 -6.48 30.89
CA TYR A 206 -18.90 -7.41 31.29
C TYR A 206 -20.30 -6.88 30.94
N GLY A 207 -21.06 -7.65 30.16
CA GLY A 207 -22.44 -7.32 29.83
C GLY A 207 -23.39 -7.57 31.00
N GLY A 208 -23.82 -6.53 31.73
CA GLY A 208 -25.00 -6.57 32.62
C GLY A 208 -24.76 -6.20 34.09
N TYR A 209 -25.46 -5.14 34.52
CA TYR A 209 -25.60 -4.55 35.87
C TYR A 209 -24.41 -3.73 36.44
N PRO A 210 -24.69 -2.56 37.07
CA PRO A 210 -23.69 -1.58 37.43
C PRO A 210 -23.04 -1.92 38.79
N GLY A 211 -21.83 -2.46 38.73
CA GLY A 211 -20.91 -2.53 39.87
C GLY A 211 -19.60 -1.81 39.52
N PRO A 212 -18.94 -1.15 40.48
CA PRO A 212 -17.66 -0.45 40.25
C PRO A 212 -16.47 -1.38 39.91
N GLU A 213 -16.68 -2.69 39.80
CA GLU A 213 -15.67 -3.71 39.46
C GLU A 213 -15.81 -4.24 38.01
N LEU A 214 -16.65 -3.62 37.16
CA LEU A 214 -16.95 -4.05 35.78
C LEU A 214 -16.74 -2.94 34.74
N ALA A 215 -15.73 -2.10 34.93
CA ALA A 215 -15.36 -1.05 33.96
C ALA A 215 -14.96 -1.66 32.61
N ARG A 216 -15.29 -0.98 31.51
CA ARG A 216 -14.77 -1.34 30.17
C ARG A 216 -13.26 -1.10 30.13
N GLU A 217 -12.56 -1.98 29.46
CA GLU A 217 -11.12 -1.94 29.23
C GLU A 217 -10.83 -1.90 27.73
N ILE A 218 -9.67 -1.39 27.36
CA ILE A 218 -9.17 -1.47 26.00
C ILE A 218 -8.30 -2.72 25.85
N ARG A 219 -8.60 -3.51 24.83
CA ARG A 219 -7.90 -4.73 24.48
C ARG A 219 -7.38 -4.63 23.06
N ALA A 220 -6.32 -5.37 22.75
CA ALA A 220 -5.83 -5.46 21.39
C ALA A 220 -5.28 -6.86 21.08
N ARG A 221 -5.23 -7.20 19.80
CA ARG A 221 -4.66 -8.46 19.31
C ARG A 221 -4.01 -8.22 17.96
N ARG A 222 -2.80 -8.74 17.79
CA ARG A 222 -2.08 -8.71 16.52
C ARG A 222 -2.35 -9.98 15.73
N PHE A 223 -2.30 -9.83 14.42
CA PHE A 223 -2.45 -10.89 13.44
C PHE A 223 -1.30 -10.80 12.43
N GLY A 224 -0.67 -11.93 12.16
CA GLY A 224 0.30 -12.00 11.08
C GLY A 224 -0.37 -12.00 9.70
N LEU A 225 0.46 -11.89 8.65
CA LEU A 225 0.05 -11.93 7.24
C LEU A 225 -0.66 -13.25 6.84
N ARG A 226 -0.61 -14.29 7.66
CA ARG A 226 -1.32 -15.57 7.45
C ARG A 226 -2.52 -15.77 8.39
N GLY A 227 -2.88 -14.76 9.20
CA GLY A 227 -4.13 -14.71 9.97
C GLY A 227 -4.04 -15.38 11.33
N GLN A 228 -2.85 -15.87 11.66
CA GLN A 228 -2.54 -16.35 12.99
C GLN A 228 -2.59 -15.18 13.97
N ALA A 229 -3.35 -15.35 15.06
CA ALA A 229 -3.26 -14.45 16.20
C ALA A 229 -1.86 -14.58 16.82
N LEU A 230 -1.19 -13.45 17.01
CA LEU A 230 0.14 -13.39 17.64
C LEU A 230 0.04 -13.22 19.15
N ASP A 231 -1.15 -12.88 19.67
CA ASP A 231 -1.41 -12.62 21.08
C ASP A 231 -2.57 -13.48 21.62
N ASP A 232 -2.23 -14.45 22.46
CA ASP A 232 -3.20 -15.21 23.25
C ASP A 232 -2.69 -15.41 24.70
N PRO A 233 -3.31 -14.77 25.71
CA PRO A 233 -4.50 -13.91 25.64
C PRO A 233 -4.26 -12.56 24.94
N PRO A 234 -5.33 -11.82 24.56
CA PRO A 234 -5.21 -10.46 24.04
C PRO A 234 -4.42 -9.51 24.95
N ILE A 235 -3.75 -8.55 24.32
CA ILE A 235 -3.02 -7.47 24.99
C ILE A 235 -4.00 -6.64 25.84
N ALA A 236 -3.66 -6.43 27.11
CA ALA A 236 -4.31 -5.43 27.96
C ALA A 236 -3.67 -4.07 27.68
N VAL A 237 -4.43 -3.16 27.05
CA VAL A 237 -3.86 -1.89 26.59
C VAL A 237 -3.72 -0.92 27.76
N ASN A 238 -4.84 -0.57 28.39
CA ASN A 238 -4.87 0.32 29.55
C ASN A 238 -4.33 -0.38 30.81
N THR A 239 -3.69 0.41 31.67
CA THR A 239 -3.30 0.00 33.03
C THR A 239 -4.28 0.52 34.08
N GLU A 240 -4.94 1.65 33.83
CA GLU A 240 -5.98 2.19 34.70
C GLU A 240 -7.27 1.37 34.57
N THR A 241 -7.76 0.84 35.67
CA THR A 241 -9.00 0.04 35.73
C THR A 241 -10.13 0.79 36.43
N VAL A 242 -9.86 1.99 36.96
CA VAL A 242 -10.87 2.85 37.57
C VAL A 242 -11.56 3.66 36.46
N SER A 243 -12.87 3.46 36.31
CA SER A 243 -13.74 4.05 35.28
C SER A 243 -13.65 3.37 33.90
N SER A 244 -14.73 3.44 33.12
CA SER A 244 -14.79 2.79 31.80
C SER A 244 -13.86 3.50 30.82
N GLN A 245 -13.13 2.70 30.05
CA GLN A 245 -12.33 3.16 28.92
C GLN A 245 -13.11 2.90 27.63
N ASN A 246 -13.17 3.88 26.72
CA ASN A 246 -14.02 3.86 25.54
C ASN A 246 -13.28 4.40 24.29
N HIS A 247 -13.84 4.10 23.11
CA HIS A 247 -13.45 4.57 21.78
C HIS A 247 -11.94 4.47 21.51
N PRO A 248 -11.40 3.24 21.42
CA PRO A 248 -10.00 3.06 21.06
C PRO A 248 -9.76 3.48 19.61
N ALA A 249 -8.65 4.17 19.39
CA ALA A 249 -8.09 4.43 18.07
C ALA A 249 -6.63 3.98 18.03
N ALA A 250 -6.20 3.37 16.92
CA ALA A 250 -4.89 2.76 16.77
C ALA A 250 -4.14 3.30 15.56
N SER A 251 -2.82 3.39 15.67
CA SER A 251 -1.94 3.75 14.56
C SER A 251 -0.63 2.97 14.65
N PRO A 252 -0.03 2.55 13.52
CA PRO A 252 1.34 2.02 13.55
C PRO A 252 2.31 3.14 13.95
N THR A 253 3.49 2.80 14.45
CA THR A 253 4.56 3.78 14.67
C THR A 253 5.71 3.51 13.71
N ALA A 254 6.47 4.55 13.34
CA ALA A 254 7.52 4.45 12.32
C ALA A 254 8.67 3.48 12.69
N ASP A 255 8.77 3.11 13.97
CA ASP A 255 9.70 2.11 14.51
C ASP A 255 9.17 0.66 14.43
N GLY A 256 8.05 0.43 13.71
CA GLY A 256 7.42 -0.89 13.56
C GLY A 256 6.48 -1.27 14.71
N GLY A 257 6.35 -0.41 15.73
CA GLY A 257 5.41 -0.58 16.83
C GLY A 257 4.00 -0.10 16.51
N PHE A 258 3.22 0.13 17.58
CA PHE A 258 1.89 0.72 17.48
C PHE A 258 1.55 1.57 18.71
N VAL A 259 0.67 2.53 18.51
CA VAL A 259 0.06 3.33 19.57
C VAL A 259 -1.44 3.06 19.59
N VAL A 260 -2.00 2.96 20.80
CA VAL A 260 -3.45 2.95 21.01
C VAL A 260 -3.80 4.12 21.91
N VAL A 261 -4.80 4.92 21.50
CA VAL A 261 -5.37 6.03 22.28
C VAL A 261 -6.83 5.75 22.57
N TRP A 262 -7.36 6.29 23.67
CA TRP A 262 -8.75 6.07 24.08
C TRP A 262 -9.23 7.18 25.01
N ASP A 263 -10.55 7.35 25.13
CA ASP A 263 -11.14 8.20 26.16
C ASP A 263 -11.63 7.39 27.37
N SER A 264 -11.92 8.10 28.45
CA SER A 264 -12.32 7.50 29.72
C SER A 264 -13.47 8.28 30.37
N ASP A 265 -14.31 7.61 31.15
CA ASP A 265 -15.48 8.22 31.79
C ASP A 265 -15.10 9.35 32.77
N ASP A 266 -13.84 9.41 33.22
CA ASP A 266 -13.26 10.52 33.98
C ASP A 266 -12.84 11.72 33.10
N SER A 267 -13.21 11.71 31.82
CA SER A 267 -13.07 12.79 30.83
C SER A 267 -11.65 13.05 30.31
N TYR A 268 -10.79 12.02 30.31
CA TYR A 268 -9.42 12.10 29.78
C TYR A 268 -9.26 11.34 28.47
N VAL A 269 -8.40 11.88 27.62
CA VAL A 269 -7.78 11.13 26.53
C VAL A 269 -6.44 10.60 27.01
N ARG A 270 -6.28 9.30 26.87
CA ARG A 270 -5.12 8.52 27.30
C ARG A 270 -4.53 7.78 26.11
N GLY A 271 -3.32 7.29 26.25
CA GLY A 271 -2.72 6.42 25.24
C GLY A 271 -1.59 5.58 25.77
N ARG A 272 -1.15 4.59 24.99
CA ARG A 272 -0.01 3.76 25.33
C ARG A 272 0.67 3.25 24.07
N ARG A 273 2.00 3.22 24.09
CA ARG A 273 2.81 2.72 22.98
C ARG A 273 3.29 1.30 23.25
N PHE A 274 3.42 0.55 22.17
CA PHE A 274 3.84 -0.84 22.16
C PHE A 274 4.86 -1.06 21.06
N ARG A 275 5.80 -1.97 21.31
CA ARG A 275 6.75 -2.44 20.31
C ARG A 275 6.04 -3.35 19.32
N ALA A 276 6.72 -3.63 18.20
CA ALA A 276 6.27 -4.58 17.18
C ALA A 276 5.86 -5.94 17.78
N ASN A 277 6.56 -6.39 18.83
CA ASN A 277 6.31 -7.66 19.54
C ASN A 277 5.12 -7.62 20.52
N GLY A 278 4.39 -6.50 20.64
CA GLY A 278 3.24 -6.33 21.53
C GLY A 278 3.59 -5.95 22.97
N GLU A 279 4.87 -5.80 23.30
CA GLU A 279 5.28 -5.36 24.64
C GLU A 279 5.07 -3.85 24.80
N PRO A 280 4.55 -3.38 25.95
CA PRO A 280 4.41 -1.96 26.20
C PRO A 280 5.78 -1.28 26.27
N VAL A 281 5.89 -0.13 25.60
CA VAL A 281 7.02 0.80 25.73
C VAL A 281 6.84 1.62 27.01
N ASP A 282 5.60 2.05 27.28
CA ASP A 282 5.26 2.89 28.43
C ASP A 282 4.85 2.05 29.65
N PRO A 283 5.45 2.30 30.83
CA PRO A 283 5.11 1.59 32.06
C PRO A 283 3.72 1.94 32.60
N GLU A 284 3.21 3.13 32.30
CA GLU A 284 1.90 3.65 32.70
C GLU A 284 1.19 4.30 31.50
N ASP A 285 -0.12 4.54 31.61
CA ASP A 285 -0.91 5.19 30.57
C ASP A 285 -0.48 6.66 30.39
N LEU A 286 -0.21 7.07 29.15
CA LEU A 286 0.11 8.45 28.80
C LEU A 286 -1.11 9.35 28.98
N SER A 287 -0.94 10.48 29.67
CA SER A 287 -1.96 11.53 29.72
C SER A 287 -1.83 12.42 28.48
N LEU A 288 -2.82 12.39 27.58
CA LEU A 288 -2.75 13.11 26.31
C LEU A 288 -3.52 14.43 26.35
N SER A 289 -4.67 14.47 27.03
CA SER A 289 -5.44 15.72 27.24
C SER A 289 -5.11 16.43 28.56
N PRO A 290 -5.37 17.75 28.68
CA PRO A 290 -5.34 18.47 29.95
C PRO A 290 -6.48 18.06 30.92
N LEU A 291 -6.26 18.26 32.23
CA LEU A 291 -7.30 18.07 33.26
C LEU A 291 -8.38 19.17 33.13
N ALA A 292 -9.65 18.77 32.99
CA ALA A 292 -10.90 19.57 33.02
C ALA A 292 -11.63 19.89 31.69
N ASP A 293 -11.30 19.25 30.57
CA ASP A 293 -11.83 19.65 29.25
C ASP A 293 -12.94 18.76 28.65
N GLN A 294 -13.46 17.75 29.37
CA GLN A 294 -14.47 16.79 28.81
C GLN A 294 -14.01 16.24 27.45
N SER A 295 -12.84 15.59 27.44
CA SER A 295 -12.18 15.12 26.23
C SER A 295 -12.67 13.72 25.83
N LEU A 296 -13.19 13.58 24.61
CA LEU A 296 -13.87 12.38 24.12
C LEU A 296 -13.49 12.09 22.65
N SER A 297 -13.80 10.87 22.18
CA SER A 297 -13.69 10.43 20.77
C SER A 297 -12.34 10.75 20.13
N PRO A 298 -11.22 10.21 20.66
CA PRO A 298 -9.91 10.51 20.13
C PRO A 298 -9.65 9.80 18.79
N ALA A 299 -8.90 10.46 17.92
CA ALA A 299 -8.32 9.88 16.71
C ALA A 299 -6.81 10.09 16.70
N VAL A 300 -6.06 9.17 16.08
CA VAL A 300 -4.60 9.16 16.11
C VAL A 300 -4.01 8.92 14.72
N ALA A 301 -2.92 9.64 14.41
CA ALA A 301 -2.11 9.42 13.22
C ALA A 301 -0.62 9.40 13.58
N ALA A 302 0.10 8.41 13.04
CA ALA A 302 1.55 8.29 13.17
C ALA A 302 2.27 9.47 12.53
N LEU A 303 3.44 9.84 13.07
CA LEU A 303 4.33 10.83 12.47
C LEU A 303 5.66 10.17 12.03
N PRO A 304 6.31 10.67 10.97
CA PRO A 304 7.55 10.07 10.44
C PRO A 304 8.74 10.12 11.39
N ASP A 305 8.70 10.97 12.41
CA ASP A 305 9.72 11.09 13.44
C ASP A 305 9.60 10.01 14.54
N GLY A 306 8.64 9.09 14.42
CA GLY A 306 8.31 8.08 15.42
C GLY A 306 7.35 8.57 16.51
N GLY A 307 6.95 9.84 16.47
CA GLY A 307 5.88 10.40 17.28
C GLY A 307 4.49 10.10 16.72
N PHE A 308 3.48 10.73 17.30
CA PHE A 308 2.11 10.64 16.83
C PHE A 308 1.32 11.91 17.14
N LEU A 309 0.31 12.19 16.33
CA LEU A 309 -0.68 13.22 16.55
C LEU A 309 -1.93 12.59 17.14
N VAL A 310 -2.48 13.20 18.19
CA VAL A 310 -3.81 12.86 18.72
C VAL A 310 -4.74 14.05 18.58
N VAL A 311 -5.94 13.81 18.10
CA VAL A 311 -7.04 14.78 17.95
C VAL A 311 -8.22 14.30 18.78
N TRP A 312 -8.93 15.21 19.46
CA TRP A 312 -10.08 14.85 20.29
C TRP A 312 -11.11 15.98 20.37
N GLU A 313 -12.32 15.62 20.77
CA GLU A 313 -13.40 16.55 21.07
C GLU A 313 -13.16 17.30 22.38
N ASN A 314 -13.38 18.60 22.40
CA ASN A 314 -13.40 19.40 23.61
C ASN A 314 -14.81 19.92 23.88
N TRP A 315 -15.57 19.17 24.68
CA TRP A 315 -16.97 19.49 24.96
C TRP A 315 -17.17 20.79 25.74
N ASN A 316 -16.22 21.13 26.63
CA ASN A 316 -16.29 22.35 27.43
C ASN A 316 -15.88 23.61 26.65
N GLY A 317 -15.04 23.45 25.63
CA GLY A 317 -14.50 24.53 24.80
C GLY A 317 -15.24 24.78 23.48
N PHE A 318 -16.19 23.90 23.10
CA PHE A 318 -16.87 23.89 21.80
C PHE A 318 -15.88 23.91 20.63
N GLY A 319 -15.17 22.79 20.45
CA GLY A 319 -14.25 22.61 19.33
C GLY A 319 -13.43 21.34 19.42
N LEU A 320 -12.45 21.24 18.53
CA LEU A 320 -11.52 20.11 18.42
C LEU A 320 -10.13 20.56 18.82
N LEU A 321 -9.48 19.76 19.65
CA LEU A 321 -8.10 19.98 20.06
C LEU A 321 -7.19 18.90 19.50
N ALA A 322 -5.94 19.26 19.28
CA ALA A 322 -4.91 18.33 18.88
C ALA A 322 -3.60 18.60 19.61
N ARG A 323 -2.78 17.56 19.74
CA ARG A 323 -1.45 17.63 20.34
C ARG A 323 -0.55 16.60 19.70
N ARG A 324 0.69 17.00 19.39
CA ARG A 324 1.73 16.06 18.97
C ARG A 324 2.48 15.53 20.18
N ILE A 325 2.77 14.24 20.12
CA ILE A 325 3.52 13.47 21.09
C ILE A 325 4.79 13.00 20.39
N ALA A 326 5.94 13.26 21.02
CA ALA A 326 7.23 12.85 20.49
C ALA A 326 7.43 11.33 20.60
N ALA A 327 8.42 10.82 19.85
CA ALA A 327 8.79 9.40 19.85
C ALA A 327 9.26 8.86 21.23
N ASP A 328 9.51 9.72 22.22
CA ASP A 328 9.81 9.32 23.60
C ASP A 328 8.58 9.35 24.52
N GLY A 329 7.41 9.76 24.02
CA GLY A 329 6.14 9.85 24.75
C GLY A 329 5.91 11.21 25.42
N THR A 330 6.86 12.14 25.28
CA THR A 330 6.70 13.50 25.81
C THR A 330 5.80 14.36 24.91
N HIS A 331 5.14 15.37 25.49
CA HIS A 331 4.33 16.31 24.72
C HIS A 331 5.25 17.20 23.87
N ALA A 332 5.25 17.02 22.56
CA ALA A 332 5.99 17.88 21.64
C ALA A 332 5.40 19.29 21.62
N ASP A 333 4.07 19.39 21.72
CA ASP A 333 3.36 20.65 21.91
C ASP A 333 3.04 20.89 23.40
N PRO A 334 3.58 21.95 24.03
CA PRO A 334 3.36 22.23 25.47
C PRO A 334 1.89 22.38 25.85
N VAL A 335 1.06 22.87 24.93
CA VAL A 335 -0.39 23.05 25.09
C VAL A 335 -1.07 22.53 23.82
N PRO A 336 -2.26 21.89 23.91
CA PRO A 336 -3.01 21.51 22.72
C PRO A 336 -3.38 22.73 21.89
N PHE A 337 -3.44 22.56 20.57
CA PHE A 337 -3.88 23.60 19.65
C PHE A 337 -5.27 23.27 19.09
N PHE A 338 -6.01 24.30 18.69
CA PHE A 338 -7.32 24.11 18.06
C PHE A 338 -7.16 23.64 16.61
N VAL A 339 -7.91 22.60 16.26
CA VAL A 339 -8.03 22.13 14.87
C VAL A 339 -8.98 23.04 14.10
N ASN A 340 -10.18 23.27 14.60
CA ASN A 340 -11.16 24.13 13.96
C ASN A 340 -10.86 25.62 14.21
N THR A 341 -11.22 26.46 13.25
CA THR A 341 -11.25 27.93 13.39
C THR A 341 -12.65 28.46 13.69
N THR A 342 -13.66 27.71 13.28
CA THR A 342 -15.07 28.05 13.41
C THR A 342 -15.65 27.27 14.58
N ASN A 343 -16.19 27.97 15.57
CA ASN A 343 -16.90 27.37 16.72
C ASN A 343 -18.42 27.59 16.60
N ASP A 344 -18.91 27.82 15.37
CA ASP A 344 -20.34 27.86 15.11
C ASP A 344 -20.87 26.42 15.18
N GLY A 345 -21.90 26.21 15.99
CA GLY A 345 -22.43 24.87 16.19
C GLY A 345 -21.53 24.00 17.08
N TYR A 346 -21.67 22.69 16.95
CA TYR A 346 -20.86 21.73 17.68
C TYR A 346 -20.03 20.86 16.73
N GLN A 347 -18.81 20.51 17.16
CA GLN A 347 -17.86 19.74 16.38
C GLN A 347 -17.62 18.39 17.05
N TYR A 348 -17.84 17.30 16.31
CA TYR A 348 -17.80 15.93 16.84
C TYR A 348 -17.08 14.97 15.89
N ASP A 349 -16.75 13.79 16.41
CA ASP A 349 -16.20 12.62 15.73
C ASP A 349 -15.04 12.97 14.77
N PRO A 350 -13.94 13.54 15.27
CA PRO A 350 -12.80 13.86 14.44
C PRO A 350 -12.15 12.58 13.91
N GLN A 351 -11.72 12.58 12.66
CA GLN A 351 -10.82 11.56 12.09
C GLN A 351 -9.58 12.24 11.52
N VAL A 352 -8.45 11.53 11.54
CA VAL A 352 -7.15 12.09 11.13
C VAL A 352 -6.32 11.07 10.37
N ALA A 353 -5.67 11.53 9.30
CA ALA A 353 -4.68 10.75 8.56
C ALA A 353 -3.47 11.63 8.22
N SER A 354 -2.28 11.02 8.24
CA SER A 354 -1.01 11.67 7.91
C SER A 354 -0.37 11.03 6.68
N ASP A 355 0.39 11.83 5.94
CA ASP A 355 1.25 11.35 4.86
C ASP A 355 2.68 11.02 5.36
N PRO A 356 3.54 10.38 4.55
CA PRO A 356 4.92 10.07 4.92
C PRO A 356 5.82 11.28 5.17
N SER A 357 5.40 12.50 4.80
CA SER A 357 6.09 13.75 5.15
C SER A 357 5.68 14.29 6.52
N GLY A 358 4.61 13.72 7.11
CA GLY A 358 4.05 14.08 8.41
C GLY A 358 2.98 15.16 8.32
N ASP A 359 2.66 15.66 7.12
CA ASP A 359 1.51 16.53 6.92
C ASP A 359 0.24 15.72 7.16
N PHE A 360 -0.80 16.37 7.70
CA PHE A 360 -2.01 15.67 8.13
C PHE A 360 -3.29 16.43 7.79
N VAL A 361 -4.34 15.64 7.56
CA VAL A 361 -5.71 16.11 7.30
C VAL A 361 -6.58 15.67 8.45
N VAL A 362 -7.32 16.62 9.03
CA VAL A 362 -8.36 16.33 10.02
C VAL A 362 -9.71 16.59 9.40
N VAL A 363 -10.63 15.64 9.54
CA VAL A 363 -12.04 15.76 9.14
C VAL A 363 -12.94 15.60 10.35
N TRP A 364 -14.10 16.24 10.35
CA TRP A 364 -15.04 16.18 11.47
C TRP A 364 -16.47 16.50 11.06
N GLU A 365 -17.40 16.13 11.93
CA GLU A 365 -18.80 16.51 11.84
C GLU A 365 -19.03 17.89 12.46
N ASN A 366 -19.74 18.75 11.74
CA ASN A 366 -20.13 20.07 12.20
C ASN A 366 -21.65 20.19 12.23
N TYR A 367 -22.20 20.30 13.43
CA TYR A 367 -23.63 20.43 13.70
C TYR A 367 -24.04 21.90 13.85
N ASP A 368 -24.72 22.45 12.85
CA ASP A 368 -25.17 23.84 12.80
C ASP A 368 -26.66 23.98 13.16
N TYR A 369 -26.99 24.87 14.11
CA TYR A 369 -28.38 25.24 14.42
C TYR A 369 -28.87 26.37 13.52
N GLY A 370 -29.19 26.05 12.26
CA GLY A 370 -29.73 27.00 11.30
C GLY A 370 -31.23 27.30 11.48
N ALA A 371 -31.70 28.42 10.92
CA ALA A 371 -33.13 28.80 10.91
C ALA A 371 -34.02 27.82 10.11
N ALA A 372 -33.40 26.95 9.28
CA ALA A 372 -34.06 25.91 8.49
C ALA A 372 -34.14 24.55 9.20
N GLY A 373 -33.64 24.44 10.44
CA GLY A 373 -33.46 23.18 11.17
C GLY A 373 -31.98 22.83 11.33
N PRO A 374 -31.67 21.76 12.10
CA PRO A 374 -30.29 21.32 12.28
C PRO A 374 -29.70 20.81 10.97
N ASP A 375 -28.47 21.23 10.67
CA ASP A 375 -27.69 20.79 9.52
C ASP A 375 -26.40 20.14 10.04
N VAL A 376 -26.09 18.93 9.57
CA VAL A 376 -24.82 18.26 9.92
C VAL A 376 -23.99 18.16 8.66
N THR A 377 -22.79 18.72 8.70
CA THR A 377 -21.88 18.81 7.56
C THR A 377 -20.53 18.21 7.88
N ILE A 378 -19.82 17.72 6.86
CA ILE A 378 -18.44 17.26 7.02
C ILE A 378 -17.52 18.42 6.68
N ARG A 379 -16.63 18.77 7.61
CA ARG A 379 -15.60 19.79 7.45
C ARG A 379 -14.22 19.18 7.53
N ALA A 380 -13.24 19.91 7.00
CA ALA A 380 -11.86 19.48 7.01
C ALA A 380 -10.89 20.65 7.13
N ARG A 381 -9.67 20.33 7.58
CA ARG A 381 -8.53 21.25 7.61
C ARG A 381 -7.21 20.50 7.54
N ARG A 382 -6.24 21.09 6.85
CA ARG A 382 -4.89 20.54 6.67
C ARG A 382 -3.85 21.28 7.48
N PHE A 383 -2.84 20.53 7.88
CA PHE A 383 -1.72 21.02 8.67
C PHE A 383 -0.41 20.45 8.13
N ALA A 384 0.65 21.23 8.30
CA ALA A 384 2.00 20.73 8.10
C ALA A 384 2.43 19.84 9.27
N ALA A 385 3.47 19.03 9.09
CA ALA A 385 4.04 18.19 10.15
C ALA A 385 4.40 18.92 11.45
N ASP A 386 4.68 20.23 11.36
CA ASP A 386 4.98 21.07 12.52
C ASP A 386 3.72 21.53 13.30
N GLY A 387 2.53 21.11 12.88
CA GLY A 387 1.24 21.52 13.45
C GLY A 387 0.73 22.87 12.93
N THR A 388 1.45 23.52 12.00
CA THR A 388 0.96 24.78 11.41
C THR A 388 -0.14 24.51 10.40
N SER A 389 -1.25 25.25 10.49
CA SER A 389 -2.33 25.13 9.52
C SER A 389 -1.88 25.56 8.13
N ARG A 390 -2.19 24.74 7.12
CA ARG A 390 -2.03 25.07 5.70
C ARG A 390 -3.22 25.83 5.13
N ASP A 391 -4.38 25.70 5.76
CA ASP A 391 -5.62 26.34 5.32
C ASP A 391 -5.92 27.62 6.14
N GLN A 392 -6.56 28.60 5.50
CA GLN A 392 -6.97 29.84 6.17
C GLN A 392 -8.25 29.69 7.00
N GLU A 393 -9.14 28.79 6.58
CA GLU A 393 -10.46 28.53 7.18
C GLU A 393 -10.83 27.05 7.09
N ASP A 394 -11.81 26.64 7.90
CA ASP A 394 -12.37 25.29 7.86
C ASP A 394 -13.26 25.14 6.62
N TRP A 395 -12.94 24.21 5.73
CA TRP A 395 -13.63 24.10 4.45
C TRP A 395 -14.61 22.92 4.42
N LEU A 396 -15.66 23.08 3.60
CA LEU A 396 -16.78 22.15 3.51
C LEU A 396 -16.46 20.98 2.56
N VAL A 397 -16.46 19.76 3.08
CA VAL A 397 -16.31 18.52 2.30
C VAL A 397 -17.65 18.16 1.63
N SER A 398 -18.73 18.12 2.42
CA SER A 398 -20.07 17.69 2.00
C SER A 398 -20.87 18.83 1.36
N THR A 399 -21.19 18.75 0.07
CA THR A 399 -21.80 19.87 -0.68
C THR A 399 -23.33 19.79 -0.86
N SER A 400 -24.04 18.89 -0.17
CA SER A 400 -25.47 18.65 -0.39
C SER A 400 -26.35 19.40 0.63
N PRO A 401 -27.17 20.39 0.20
CA PRO A 401 -28.01 21.18 1.11
C PRO A 401 -29.27 20.44 1.59
N THR A 402 -29.63 19.31 0.96
CA THR A 402 -30.86 18.55 1.25
C THR A 402 -30.65 17.34 2.15
N ALA A 403 -29.42 17.13 2.62
CA ALA A 403 -29.04 15.98 3.44
C ALA A 403 -28.22 16.43 4.65
N ASN A 404 -28.32 15.67 5.75
CA ASN A 404 -27.39 15.72 6.86
C ASN A 404 -26.29 14.67 6.60
N HIS A 405 -25.09 14.90 7.12
CA HIS A 405 -23.93 14.05 6.88
C HIS A 405 -23.28 13.66 8.21
N GLY A 406 -22.78 12.44 8.33
CA GLY A 406 -22.06 11.97 9.52
C GLY A 406 -21.23 10.72 9.23
N GLU A 407 -20.60 10.15 10.26
CA GLU A 407 -19.74 8.97 10.21
C GLU A 407 -18.63 9.13 9.17
N ALA A 408 -17.92 10.26 9.23
CA ALA A 408 -16.85 10.53 8.28
C ALA A 408 -15.63 9.65 8.56
N ASP A 409 -14.88 9.32 7.50
CA ASP A 409 -13.57 8.68 7.57
C ASP A 409 -12.63 9.29 6.53
N VAL A 410 -11.32 9.31 6.80
CA VAL A 410 -10.31 9.92 5.93
C VAL A 410 -9.08 9.01 5.77
N ALA A 411 -8.61 8.89 4.54
CA ALA A 411 -7.33 8.25 4.24
C ALA A 411 -6.47 9.13 3.33
N VAL A 412 -5.16 9.07 3.52
CA VAL A 412 -4.16 9.88 2.80
C VAL A 412 -3.17 8.93 2.11
N ASP A 413 -2.83 9.20 0.85
CA ASP A 413 -1.83 8.45 0.10
C ASP A 413 -0.40 8.98 0.35
N ALA A 414 0.60 8.27 -0.18
CA ALA A 414 2.01 8.64 0.00
C ALA A 414 2.37 10.00 -0.63
N GLU A 415 1.55 10.50 -1.55
CA GLU A 415 1.70 11.79 -2.22
C GLU A 415 0.92 12.93 -1.51
N GLY A 416 0.23 12.63 -0.42
CA GLY A 416 -0.58 13.58 0.35
C GLY A 416 -1.97 13.85 -0.26
N ASN A 417 -2.37 13.15 -1.32
CA ASN A 417 -3.77 13.17 -1.76
C ASN A 417 -4.62 12.41 -0.76
N PHE A 418 -5.90 12.73 -0.69
CA PHE A 418 -6.73 12.17 0.35
C PHE A 418 -8.17 11.97 -0.10
N VAL A 419 -8.83 11.02 0.53
CA VAL A 419 -10.23 10.67 0.33
C VAL A 419 -10.96 10.88 1.63
N VAL A 420 -12.15 11.47 1.55
CA VAL A 420 -13.07 11.58 2.68
C VAL A 420 -14.34 10.83 2.31
N ALA A 421 -14.75 9.86 3.14
CA ALA A 421 -16.03 9.18 3.03
C ALA A 421 -16.97 9.60 4.16
N TRP A 422 -18.28 9.51 3.94
CA TRP A 422 -19.30 9.86 4.94
C TRP A 422 -20.66 9.24 4.60
N THR A 423 -21.50 9.09 5.61
CA THR A 423 -22.92 8.75 5.46
C THR A 423 -23.73 10.01 5.19
N SER A 424 -24.59 9.98 4.18
CA SER A 424 -25.52 11.05 3.82
C SER A 424 -26.96 10.62 4.06
N PHE A 425 -27.68 11.39 4.89
CA PHE A 425 -29.07 11.17 5.29
C PHE A 425 -29.99 12.22 4.67
N THR A 426 -31.06 11.82 3.99
CA THR A 426 -32.07 12.79 3.52
C THR A 426 -32.78 13.50 4.69
N LYS A 427 -32.96 14.83 4.60
CA LYS A 427 -33.56 15.63 5.68
C LYS A 427 -35.04 15.22 5.96
N PRO A 428 -35.49 15.24 7.24
CA PRO A 428 -36.86 14.88 7.61
C PRO A 428 -37.93 15.68 6.85
N GLY A 429 -38.97 15.00 6.34
CA GLY A 429 -40.06 15.61 5.58
C GLY A 429 -39.95 15.47 4.06
N LEU A 430 -38.89 14.83 3.57
CA LEU A 430 -38.73 14.44 2.17
C LEU A 430 -39.20 12.98 1.93
N PRO A 431 -39.52 12.59 0.68
CA PRO A 431 -40.23 11.33 0.38
C PRO A 431 -39.46 10.03 0.68
N SER A 432 -38.16 10.08 0.99
CA SER A 432 -37.38 8.93 1.45
C SER A 432 -36.45 9.34 2.59
N VAL A 433 -36.25 8.44 3.56
CA VAL A 433 -35.23 8.53 4.62
C VAL A 433 -34.19 7.46 4.34
N ASP A 434 -33.45 7.62 3.24
CA ASP A 434 -32.41 6.67 2.84
C ASP A 434 -31.06 7.21 3.32
N ALA A 435 -30.26 6.34 3.92
CA ALA A 435 -28.86 6.62 4.25
C ALA A 435 -28.00 6.04 3.14
N THR A 436 -27.11 6.86 2.57
CA THR A 436 -26.21 6.45 1.49
C THR A 436 -24.77 6.78 1.84
N VAL A 437 -23.85 5.88 1.51
CA VAL A 437 -22.42 6.13 1.69
C VAL A 437 -21.82 6.87 0.50
N MET A 438 -21.18 7.99 0.81
CA MET A 438 -20.59 8.92 -0.15
C MET A 438 -19.08 9.02 0.09
N ALA A 439 -18.32 9.40 -0.94
CA ALA A 439 -16.93 9.79 -0.79
C ALA A 439 -16.55 10.92 -1.74
N ARG A 440 -15.47 11.62 -1.43
CA ARG A 440 -14.88 12.63 -2.29
C ARG A 440 -13.37 12.61 -2.16
N ARG A 441 -12.71 12.65 -3.31
CA ARG A 441 -11.25 12.64 -3.40
C ARG A 441 -10.75 14.07 -3.58
N PHE A 442 -9.63 14.34 -2.97
CA PHE A 442 -8.96 15.63 -2.95
C PHE A 442 -7.49 15.43 -3.29
N ARG A 443 -6.94 16.39 -4.02
CA ARG A 443 -5.50 16.47 -4.23
C ARG A 443 -4.83 16.97 -2.95
N SER A 444 -3.51 16.80 -2.86
CA SER A 444 -2.73 17.30 -1.72
C SER A 444 -2.86 18.80 -1.47
N ASP A 445 -3.32 19.59 -2.45
CA ASP A 445 -3.64 21.01 -2.33
C ASP A 445 -5.07 21.32 -1.83
N ALA A 446 -5.86 20.29 -1.47
CA ALA A 446 -7.29 20.31 -1.13
C ALA A 446 -8.23 20.72 -2.27
N SER A 447 -7.75 20.82 -3.51
CA SER A 447 -8.65 20.90 -4.66
C SER A 447 -9.39 19.57 -4.82
N PRO A 448 -10.71 19.57 -5.06
CA PRO A 448 -11.43 18.33 -5.30
C PRO A 448 -10.93 17.71 -6.60
N ALA A 449 -10.60 16.42 -6.55
CA ALA A 449 -10.30 15.61 -7.73
C ALA A 449 -11.58 15.16 -8.46
N ASP A 450 -12.71 15.17 -7.75
CA ASP A 450 -14.02 14.83 -8.30
C ASP A 450 -14.92 16.07 -8.41
N ALA A 451 -15.59 16.22 -9.55
CA ALA A 451 -16.53 17.33 -9.78
C ALA A 451 -17.74 17.28 -8.81
N ILE A 452 -18.15 16.08 -8.40
CA ILE A 452 -19.18 15.83 -7.40
C ILE A 452 -18.75 14.66 -6.50
N PRO A 453 -19.22 14.59 -5.24
CA PRO A 453 -19.07 13.39 -4.42
C PRO A 453 -19.58 12.13 -5.12
N MET A 454 -18.85 11.02 -5.00
CA MET A 454 -19.24 9.72 -5.52
C MET A 454 -20.08 8.94 -4.51
N ARG A 455 -21.06 8.18 -4.99
CA ARG A 455 -21.73 7.17 -4.17
C ARG A 455 -20.90 5.89 -4.18
N LEU A 456 -20.59 5.34 -3.01
CA LEU A 456 -19.76 4.13 -2.89
C LEU A 456 -20.56 2.87 -3.28
N SER A 457 -21.84 2.83 -2.94
CA SER A 457 -22.73 1.72 -3.28
C SER A 457 -23.39 1.84 -4.66
N THR A 458 -23.81 0.69 -5.21
CA THR A 458 -24.64 0.60 -6.41
C THR A 458 -26.10 0.25 -6.16
N ASP A 459 -26.48 -0.01 -4.90
CA ASP A 459 -27.83 -0.44 -4.58
C ASP A 459 -28.79 0.75 -4.47
N ASP A 460 -29.65 0.88 -5.47
CA ASP A 460 -30.74 1.85 -5.52
C ASP A 460 -32.09 1.23 -5.13
N GLY A 461 -32.06 0.06 -4.46
CA GLY A 461 -33.24 -0.62 -3.97
C GLY A 461 -34.01 0.23 -2.95
N PRO A 462 -35.36 0.21 -3.00
CA PRO A 462 -36.14 0.86 -1.95
C PRO A 462 -35.86 0.18 -0.61
N TYR A 463 -35.66 0.97 0.45
CA TYR A 463 -35.44 0.50 1.84
C TYR A 463 -34.06 -0.10 2.17
N VAL A 464 -33.02 0.30 1.43
CA VAL A 464 -31.63 0.01 1.77
C VAL A 464 -31.08 1.19 2.58
N HIS A 465 -30.55 0.91 3.78
CA HIS A 465 -29.84 1.92 4.57
C HIS A 465 -28.36 1.55 4.62
N GLU A 466 -27.51 2.47 4.18
CA GLU A 466 -26.07 2.28 4.11
C GLU A 466 -25.38 3.32 4.98
N ALA A 467 -24.46 2.87 5.82
CA ALA A 467 -23.87 3.71 6.86
C ALA A 467 -22.45 3.24 7.23
N GLN A 468 -21.78 4.03 8.05
CA GLN A 468 -20.47 3.77 8.65
C GLN A 468 -19.40 3.39 7.60
N PRO A 469 -19.14 4.27 6.62
CA PRO A 469 -18.07 4.01 5.67
C PRO A 469 -16.72 4.06 6.39
N SER A 470 -15.83 3.15 6.02
CA SER A 470 -14.40 3.27 6.30
C SER A 470 -13.60 3.15 5.02
N VAL A 471 -12.52 3.94 4.91
CA VAL A 471 -11.72 4.07 3.68
C VAL A 471 -10.24 3.86 3.94
N ASN A 472 -9.56 3.31 2.94
CA ASN A 472 -8.11 3.22 2.94
C ASN A 472 -7.56 3.60 1.56
N ALA A 473 -6.47 4.37 1.53
CA ALA A 473 -5.74 4.69 0.32
C ALA A 473 -4.72 3.56 0.05
N MET A 474 -4.95 2.81 -1.02
CA MET A 474 -4.09 1.70 -1.40
C MET A 474 -2.75 2.21 -1.94
N HIS A 475 -1.69 1.40 -1.83
CA HIS A 475 -0.34 1.77 -2.31
C HIS A 475 -0.24 1.87 -3.85
N ASP A 476 -1.16 1.25 -4.57
CA ASP A 476 -1.31 1.42 -6.03
C ASP A 476 -2.11 2.69 -6.40
N GLY A 477 -2.58 3.41 -5.37
CA GLY A 477 -3.32 4.66 -5.45
C GLY A 477 -4.79 4.49 -5.80
N ASP A 478 -5.33 3.30 -5.57
CA ASP A 478 -6.76 3.04 -5.57
C ASP A 478 -7.39 3.39 -4.22
N LEU A 479 -8.70 3.56 -4.23
CA LEU A 479 -9.51 3.72 -3.02
C LEU A 479 -10.15 2.38 -2.67
N LEU A 480 -9.96 1.92 -1.44
CA LEU A 480 -10.74 0.84 -0.86
C LEU A 480 -11.77 1.44 0.10
N ALA A 481 -13.03 1.04 -0.02
CA ALA A 481 -14.07 1.44 0.91
C ALA A 481 -14.86 0.22 1.43
N VAL A 482 -15.20 0.25 2.71
CA VAL A 482 -16.11 -0.68 3.37
C VAL A 482 -17.28 0.08 3.99
N TRP A 483 -18.45 -0.52 4.09
CA TRP A 483 -19.63 0.08 4.72
C TRP A 483 -20.62 -0.98 5.18
N LEU A 484 -21.61 -0.58 5.99
CA LEU A 484 -22.71 -1.43 6.38
C LEU A 484 -23.88 -1.30 5.43
N ARG A 485 -24.58 -2.41 5.19
CA ARG A 485 -25.86 -2.43 4.49
C ARG A 485 -26.94 -3.11 5.33
N LEU A 486 -27.98 -2.34 5.63
CA LEU A 486 -29.23 -2.79 6.24
C LEU A 486 -30.30 -2.96 5.15
N GLN A 487 -30.95 -4.12 5.10
CA GLN A 487 -32.06 -4.39 4.18
C GLN A 487 -33.38 -4.52 4.96
N GLN A 488 -34.35 -3.58 4.78
CA GLN A 488 -35.63 -3.72 5.49
C GLN A 488 -36.46 -4.90 4.94
N GLY A 489 -36.96 -5.75 5.85
CA GLY A 489 -37.93 -6.81 5.54
C GLY A 489 -37.57 -8.20 6.08
N GLY A 490 -36.32 -8.39 6.52
CA GLY A 490 -35.87 -9.52 7.34
C GLY A 490 -35.81 -9.17 8.84
N PRO A 491 -35.38 -10.08 9.73
CA PRO A 491 -34.88 -9.69 11.05
C PRO A 491 -33.76 -8.65 10.88
N GLU A 492 -33.43 -7.89 11.92
CA GLU A 492 -32.50 -6.74 11.93
C GLU A 492 -31.05 -7.14 11.49
N GLU A 493 -30.86 -7.47 10.21
CA GLU A 493 -29.63 -7.98 9.61
C GLU A 493 -28.90 -6.84 8.87
N ALA A 494 -27.64 -6.59 9.23
CA ALA A 494 -26.80 -5.55 8.65
C ALA A 494 -25.43 -6.12 8.28
N ASP A 495 -25.21 -6.41 7.00
CA ASP A 495 -23.96 -7.00 6.53
C ASP A 495 -22.87 -5.95 6.28
N VAL A 496 -21.60 -6.37 6.31
CA VAL A 496 -20.44 -5.55 5.92
C VAL A 496 -20.16 -5.76 4.43
N TRP A 497 -20.08 -4.65 3.68
CA TRP A 497 -19.81 -4.63 2.25
C TRP A 497 -18.52 -3.89 1.95
N MET A 498 -17.90 -4.22 0.83
CA MET A 498 -16.69 -3.59 0.35
C MET A 498 -16.72 -3.37 -1.15
N ARG A 499 -15.94 -2.38 -1.58
CA ARG A 499 -15.68 -2.12 -3.00
C ARG A 499 -14.37 -1.35 -3.17
N ARG A 500 -13.66 -1.69 -4.23
CA ARG A 500 -12.46 -1.01 -4.67
C ARG A 500 -12.78 -0.06 -5.82
N PHE A 501 -12.15 1.10 -5.84
CA PHE A 501 -12.34 2.13 -6.84
C PHE A 501 -10.98 2.43 -7.45
N GLY A 502 -10.82 2.04 -8.71
CA GLY A 502 -9.54 2.04 -9.38
C GLY A 502 -9.19 3.36 -10.04
N ARG A 503 -7.90 3.46 -10.40
CA ARG A 503 -7.44 4.40 -11.41
C ARG A 503 -8.00 3.99 -12.80
N PRO A 504 -8.32 4.95 -13.69
CA PRO A 504 -8.73 4.61 -15.04
C PRO A 504 -7.72 3.76 -15.76
N THR A 505 -8.20 2.58 -16.17
CA THR A 505 -7.43 1.57 -16.87
C THR A 505 -7.59 1.75 -18.38
N ILE A 506 -6.47 1.79 -19.09
CA ILE A 506 -6.41 1.74 -20.54
C ILE A 506 -6.23 0.28 -20.95
N ALA A 507 -7.31 -0.36 -21.38
CA ALA A 507 -7.25 -1.73 -21.87
C ALA A 507 -6.68 -1.78 -23.29
N VAL A 508 -5.56 -2.51 -23.46
CA VAL A 508 -4.93 -2.72 -24.77
C VAL A 508 -5.55 -3.94 -25.44
N THR A 509 -5.96 -3.83 -26.72
CA THR A 509 -6.64 -4.96 -27.41
C THR A 509 -5.72 -5.75 -28.35
N ALA A 510 -4.60 -5.19 -28.79
CA ALA A 510 -3.64 -5.90 -29.65
C ALA A 510 -2.20 -5.33 -29.59
N GLY A 511 -1.27 -6.04 -30.25
CA GLY A 511 0.17 -5.79 -30.28
C GLY A 511 0.62 -4.43 -30.82
N GLY A 512 1.95 -4.19 -30.77
CA GLY A 512 2.58 -2.92 -31.13
C GLY A 512 2.38 -2.50 -32.60
N GLY A 513 1.77 -1.33 -32.82
CA GLY A 513 1.63 -0.74 -34.15
C GLY A 513 0.91 0.61 -34.12
N THR A 514 1.11 1.40 -35.17
CA THR A 514 0.33 2.62 -35.49
C THR A 514 -0.77 2.32 -36.52
N ASP A 515 -1.17 1.06 -36.65
CA ASP A 515 -2.20 0.64 -37.60
C ASP A 515 -3.56 1.16 -37.11
N PRO A 516 -4.21 2.09 -37.83
CA PRO A 516 -5.51 2.63 -37.41
C PRO A 516 -6.63 1.58 -37.36
N ALA A 517 -6.40 0.35 -37.83
CA ALA A 517 -7.34 -0.77 -37.70
C ALA A 517 -7.27 -1.50 -36.34
N ILE A 518 -6.24 -1.27 -35.52
CA ILE A 518 -6.12 -1.82 -34.17
C ILE A 518 -6.80 -0.88 -33.17
N PRO A 519 -7.85 -1.30 -32.44
CA PRO A 519 -8.39 -0.48 -31.37
C PRO A 519 -7.42 -0.45 -30.17
N CYS A 520 -6.85 0.69 -29.84
CA CYS A 520 -5.96 0.88 -28.67
C CYS A 520 -4.76 -0.08 -28.62
N SER A 521 -3.67 0.27 -29.31
CA SER A 521 -2.39 -0.46 -29.21
C SER A 521 -1.57 -0.06 -27.97
N LEU A 522 -0.55 -0.84 -27.60
CA LEU A 522 0.34 -0.48 -26.48
C LEU A 522 1.07 0.88 -26.71
N VAL A 523 1.41 1.19 -27.96
CA VAL A 523 2.00 2.49 -28.31
C VAL A 523 1.01 3.63 -28.05
N GLU A 524 -0.23 3.45 -28.48
CA GLU A 524 -1.31 4.42 -28.28
C GLU A 524 -1.66 4.56 -26.80
N ALA A 525 -1.69 3.46 -26.04
CA ALA A 525 -1.98 3.47 -24.62
C ALA A 525 -0.93 4.25 -23.82
N ILE A 526 0.36 4.01 -24.09
CA ILE A 526 1.46 4.78 -23.47
C ILE A 526 1.40 6.25 -23.92
N THR A 527 1.03 6.52 -25.17
CA THR A 527 0.84 7.89 -25.66
C THR A 527 -0.29 8.60 -24.92
N ALA A 528 -1.42 7.93 -24.73
CA ALA A 528 -2.56 8.46 -24.00
C ALA A 528 -2.24 8.69 -22.52
N ALA A 529 -1.49 7.77 -21.90
CA ALA A 529 -0.99 7.90 -20.53
C ALA A 529 -0.04 9.10 -20.37
N ASN A 530 0.93 9.24 -21.27
CA ASN A 530 1.91 10.34 -21.22
C ASN A 530 1.27 11.72 -21.46
N THR A 531 0.22 11.81 -22.28
CA THR A 531 -0.37 13.10 -22.69
C THR A 531 -1.62 13.48 -21.90
N ALA A 532 -2.21 12.53 -21.16
CA ALA A 532 -3.56 12.64 -20.59
C ALA A 532 -4.64 13.04 -21.60
N VAL A 533 -4.47 12.60 -22.85
CA VAL A 533 -5.41 12.84 -23.96
C VAL A 533 -5.65 11.50 -24.66
N ALA A 534 -6.86 11.27 -25.15
CA ALA A 534 -7.17 10.07 -25.92
C ALA A 534 -6.26 9.98 -27.15
N ALA A 535 -5.69 8.81 -27.40
CA ALA A 535 -4.77 8.57 -28.50
C ALA A 535 -5.19 7.30 -29.25
N GLY A 536 -5.37 7.43 -30.58
CA GLY A 536 -5.86 6.32 -31.39
C GLY A 536 -7.22 5.81 -30.92
N GLY A 537 -7.31 4.49 -30.69
CA GLY A 537 -8.50 3.86 -30.09
C GLY A 537 -8.53 3.87 -28.56
N CYS A 538 -7.49 4.39 -27.89
CA CYS A 538 -7.40 4.40 -26.43
C CYS A 538 -8.13 5.59 -25.81
N PRO A 539 -8.84 5.41 -24.68
CA PRO A 539 -9.29 6.53 -23.86
C PRO A 539 -8.10 7.36 -23.37
N ALA A 540 -8.37 8.61 -22.96
CA ALA A 540 -7.35 9.43 -22.30
C ALA A 540 -6.86 8.73 -21.03
N GLY A 541 -5.54 8.69 -20.84
CA GLY A 541 -4.97 8.30 -19.56
C GLY A 541 -5.07 9.44 -18.55
N ASN A 542 -4.81 9.11 -17.29
CA ASN A 542 -4.63 10.09 -16.22
C ASN A 542 -3.21 9.98 -15.65
N GLU A 543 -2.89 10.81 -14.65
CA GLU A 543 -1.67 10.62 -13.88
C GLU A 543 -1.68 9.26 -13.19
N GLY A 544 -0.58 8.50 -13.30
CA GLY A 544 -0.54 7.13 -12.78
C GLY A 544 -1.40 6.15 -13.58
N ALA A 545 -1.60 6.41 -14.88
CA ALA A 545 -2.42 5.55 -15.75
C ALA A 545 -1.99 4.09 -15.68
N VAL A 546 -2.97 3.21 -15.48
CA VAL A 546 -2.80 1.77 -15.56
C VAL A 546 -3.10 1.32 -16.98
N ILE A 547 -2.17 0.60 -17.59
CA ILE A 547 -2.31 -0.01 -18.90
C ILE A 547 -2.45 -1.51 -18.69
N GLU A 548 -3.61 -2.05 -19.03
CA GLU A 548 -3.90 -3.47 -18.86
C GLU A 548 -3.60 -4.22 -20.16
N LEU A 549 -2.73 -5.21 -20.09
CA LEU A 549 -2.46 -6.13 -21.18
C LEU A 549 -3.39 -7.36 -21.10
N PRO A 550 -3.81 -7.91 -22.24
CA PRO A 550 -4.60 -9.13 -22.26
C PRO A 550 -3.79 -10.30 -21.67
N PRO A 551 -4.39 -11.19 -20.86
CA PRO A 551 -3.67 -12.29 -20.24
C PRO A 551 -2.86 -13.13 -21.23
N GLY A 552 -1.57 -13.34 -20.94
CA GLY A 552 -0.65 -14.10 -21.78
C GLY A 552 -0.41 -13.51 -23.18
N GLY A 553 -0.67 -12.23 -23.39
CA GLY A 553 -0.49 -11.54 -24.66
C GLY A 553 0.97 -11.50 -25.13
N SER A 554 1.20 -11.34 -26.44
CA SER A 554 2.55 -11.20 -27.02
C SER A 554 2.63 -9.94 -27.88
N PHE A 555 3.44 -8.99 -27.42
CA PHE A 555 3.62 -7.66 -27.98
C PHE A 555 4.99 -7.56 -28.63
N ARG A 556 5.05 -7.79 -29.94
CA ARG A 556 6.29 -7.82 -30.71
C ARG A 556 6.54 -6.53 -31.46
N PHE A 557 7.78 -6.03 -31.42
CA PHE A 557 8.20 -4.80 -32.07
C PHE A 557 9.38 -5.02 -33.01
N SER A 558 9.26 -4.49 -34.24
CA SER A 558 10.32 -4.55 -35.26
C SER A 558 10.84 -3.16 -35.66
N THR A 559 10.19 -2.09 -35.20
CA THR A 559 10.54 -0.70 -35.52
C THR A 559 10.48 0.17 -34.28
N ALA A 560 11.36 1.18 -34.22
CA ALA A 560 11.33 2.17 -33.15
C ALA A 560 10.16 3.15 -33.34
N THR A 561 9.52 3.50 -32.23
CA THR A 561 8.48 4.55 -32.15
C THR A 561 9.10 5.91 -31.86
N GLU A 562 10.09 5.97 -30.97
CA GLU A 562 10.75 7.21 -30.57
C GLU A 562 12.25 6.99 -30.34
N GLY A 563 13.10 7.64 -31.14
CA GLY A 563 14.55 7.43 -31.09
C GLY A 563 14.92 5.97 -31.43
N VAL A 564 15.54 5.28 -30.47
CA VAL A 564 15.87 3.84 -30.55
C VAL A 564 14.91 2.95 -29.73
N ASN A 565 13.80 3.52 -29.25
CA ASN A 565 12.85 2.81 -28.39
C ASN A 565 11.69 2.23 -29.19
N ALA A 566 11.32 0.99 -28.90
CA ALA A 566 10.12 0.34 -29.43
C ALA A 566 8.84 1.05 -29.01
N LEU A 567 8.81 1.56 -27.78
CA LEU A 567 7.66 2.25 -27.19
C LEU A 567 7.96 3.74 -26.96
N PRO A 568 6.93 4.60 -26.87
CA PRO A 568 7.12 6.01 -26.52
C PRO A 568 7.86 6.17 -25.19
N VAL A 569 8.68 7.22 -25.07
CA VAL A 569 9.41 7.51 -23.82
C VAL A 569 8.42 7.84 -22.70
N ILE A 570 8.56 7.18 -21.55
CA ILE A 570 7.74 7.38 -20.36
C ILE A 570 8.12 8.72 -19.71
N ARG A 571 7.15 9.62 -19.61
CA ARG A 571 7.32 10.99 -19.09
C ARG A 571 6.43 11.31 -17.89
N ARG A 572 5.45 10.44 -17.62
CA ARG A 572 4.56 10.49 -16.46
C ARG A 572 4.56 9.12 -15.80
N SER A 573 3.88 8.99 -14.66
CA SER A 573 3.70 7.69 -14.02
C SER A 573 2.81 6.79 -14.88
N VAL A 574 3.35 5.65 -15.27
CA VAL A 574 2.66 4.62 -16.07
C VAL A 574 2.88 3.26 -15.40
N THR A 575 1.78 2.59 -15.07
CA THR A 575 1.80 1.19 -14.64
C THR A 575 1.35 0.31 -15.80
N ILE A 576 2.11 -0.72 -16.13
CA ILE A 576 1.72 -1.73 -17.12
C ILE A 576 1.51 -3.05 -16.39
N ARG A 577 0.25 -3.48 -16.31
CA ARG A 577 -0.16 -4.78 -15.81
C ARG A 577 -0.14 -5.79 -16.94
N GLY A 578 0.80 -6.71 -16.87
CA GLY A 578 1.11 -7.65 -17.93
C GLY A 578 0.17 -8.85 -17.98
N ASN A 579 -0.32 -9.35 -16.84
CA ASN A 579 -1.09 -10.59 -16.76
C ASN A 579 -0.37 -11.77 -17.45
N GLY A 580 0.93 -11.92 -17.21
CA GLY A 580 1.80 -12.91 -17.85
C GLY A 580 2.10 -12.60 -19.33
N SER A 581 1.80 -11.39 -19.81
CA SER A 581 2.12 -10.97 -21.17
C SER A 581 3.62 -10.81 -21.40
N ARG A 582 4.01 -10.82 -22.67
CA ARG A 582 5.38 -10.64 -23.15
C ARG A 582 5.48 -9.41 -24.03
N ILE A 583 6.44 -8.54 -23.75
CA ILE A 583 6.85 -7.42 -24.60
C ILE A 583 8.23 -7.75 -25.16
N GLU A 584 8.32 -7.92 -26.48
CA GLU A 584 9.52 -8.45 -27.11
C GLU A 584 9.95 -7.70 -28.37
N ARG A 585 11.26 -7.68 -28.60
CA ARG A 585 11.84 -7.35 -29.89
C ARG A 585 11.65 -8.52 -30.86
N ASP A 586 11.38 -8.22 -32.12
CA ASP A 586 11.32 -9.24 -33.17
C ASP A 586 12.65 -10.02 -33.25
N PRO A 587 12.65 -11.34 -33.00
CA PRO A 587 13.87 -12.15 -33.03
C PRO A 587 14.49 -12.26 -34.44
N ALA A 588 13.78 -11.88 -35.50
CA ALA A 588 14.34 -11.82 -36.85
C ALA A 588 15.34 -10.67 -37.04
N LEU A 589 15.35 -9.67 -36.16
CA LEU A 589 16.26 -8.53 -36.24
C LEU A 589 17.65 -8.87 -35.66
N PRO A 590 18.76 -8.49 -36.32
CA PRO A 590 20.11 -8.81 -35.85
C PRO A 590 20.43 -8.14 -34.52
N CYS A 591 21.12 -8.82 -33.61
CA CYS A 591 21.63 -8.26 -32.35
C CYS A 591 22.97 -8.91 -31.96
N PRO A 592 24.09 -8.17 -31.81
CA PRO A 592 24.22 -6.73 -32.09
C PRO A 592 24.02 -6.44 -33.58
N GLY A 593 23.36 -5.32 -33.91
CA GLY A 593 23.08 -4.94 -35.29
C GLY A 593 22.01 -3.87 -35.42
N VAL A 594 21.93 -3.24 -36.60
CA VAL A 594 20.95 -2.18 -36.89
C VAL A 594 19.64 -2.82 -37.40
N PRO A 595 18.45 -2.36 -36.94
CA PRO A 595 18.25 -1.27 -35.98
C PRO A 595 18.46 -1.70 -34.53
N ASP A 596 19.05 -0.80 -33.76
CA ASP A 596 18.92 -0.79 -32.30
C ASP A 596 17.44 -0.62 -31.96
N LEU A 597 16.97 -1.45 -31.04
CA LEU A 597 15.61 -1.42 -30.54
C LEU A 597 15.61 -1.78 -29.04
N ARG A 598 15.72 -0.75 -28.20
CA ARG A 598 15.43 -0.82 -26.76
C ARG A 598 13.92 -0.87 -26.57
N LEU A 599 13.41 -1.53 -25.52
CA LEU A 599 11.96 -1.61 -25.34
C LEU A 599 11.39 -0.32 -24.72
N PHE A 600 11.99 0.14 -23.63
CA PHE A 600 11.54 1.32 -22.89
C PHE A 600 12.64 2.33 -22.63
N GLU A 601 12.23 3.59 -22.54
CA GLU A 601 13.02 4.65 -21.94
C GLU A 601 12.14 5.43 -20.97
N VAL A 602 12.69 5.79 -19.82
CA VAL A 602 12.04 6.59 -18.77
C VAL A 602 12.81 7.89 -18.63
N ALA A 603 12.13 9.00 -18.95
CA ALA A 603 12.70 10.34 -18.84
C ALA A 603 12.74 10.82 -17.38
N ASP A 604 13.37 11.96 -17.17
CA ASP A 604 13.46 12.63 -15.86
C ASP A 604 12.08 12.89 -15.28
N GLY A 605 11.87 12.48 -14.02
CA GLY A 605 10.58 12.52 -13.33
C GLY A 605 9.52 11.50 -13.82
N GLY A 606 9.79 10.74 -14.88
CA GLY A 606 8.93 9.63 -15.32
C GLY A 606 9.02 8.44 -14.37
N ILE A 607 7.91 7.72 -14.20
CA ILE A 607 7.85 6.48 -13.39
C ILE A 607 7.26 5.38 -14.25
N LEU A 608 8.02 4.29 -14.42
CA LEU A 608 7.55 3.08 -15.09
C LEU A 608 7.43 1.96 -14.07
N THR A 609 6.19 1.49 -13.84
CA THR A 609 5.91 0.28 -13.07
C THR A 609 5.53 -0.83 -14.04
N LEU A 610 6.24 -1.96 -13.96
CA LEU A 610 5.96 -3.18 -14.70
C LEU A 610 5.52 -4.26 -13.72
N GLU A 611 4.35 -4.86 -13.97
CA GLU A 611 3.76 -5.88 -13.10
C GLU A 611 3.42 -7.13 -13.93
N ASP A 612 3.91 -8.30 -13.52
CA ASP A 612 3.59 -9.59 -14.15
C ASP A 612 3.76 -9.60 -15.68
N VAL A 613 4.94 -9.13 -16.14
CA VAL A 613 5.27 -9.01 -17.56
C VAL A 613 6.66 -9.57 -17.85
N GLU A 614 6.84 -10.16 -19.02
CA GLU A 614 8.16 -10.54 -19.53
C GLU A 614 8.64 -9.55 -20.59
N LEU A 615 9.79 -8.92 -20.34
CA LEU A 615 10.56 -8.20 -21.35
C LEU A 615 11.57 -9.15 -21.99
N ARG A 616 11.65 -9.14 -23.33
CA ARG A 616 12.54 -10.05 -24.04
C ARG A 616 13.27 -9.43 -25.23
N GLY A 617 14.58 -9.70 -25.30
CA GLY A 617 15.36 -9.58 -26.53
C GLY A 617 15.68 -8.15 -26.99
N GLY A 618 15.38 -7.13 -26.18
CA GLY A 618 15.74 -5.74 -26.47
C GLY A 618 17.24 -5.56 -26.71
N CYS A 619 17.61 -4.70 -27.67
CA CYS A 619 18.97 -4.56 -28.15
C CYS A 619 19.32 -3.08 -28.37
N SER A 620 20.35 -2.55 -27.72
CA SER A 620 20.78 -1.15 -27.84
C SER A 620 22.29 -1.08 -28.00
N GLY A 621 22.81 -0.19 -28.85
CA GLY A 621 24.23 0.15 -28.89
C GLY A 621 24.67 1.02 -27.72
N GLY A 622 23.74 1.68 -27.04
CA GLY A 622 23.96 2.48 -25.83
C GLY A 622 23.67 1.72 -24.54
N ALA A 623 23.32 2.46 -23.49
CA ALA A 623 22.92 1.90 -22.19
C ALA A 623 21.45 1.41 -22.19
N GLY A 624 21.18 0.38 -21.39
CA GLY A 624 19.86 -0.23 -21.23
C GLY A 624 19.46 -1.07 -22.44
N GLY A 625 19.57 -2.39 -22.36
CA GLY A 625 19.10 -3.28 -23.44
C GLY A 625 17.58 -3.42 -23.44
N ALA A 626 16.96 -3.53 -22.26
CA ALA A 626 15.52 -3.51 -22.08
C ALA A 626 15.01 -2.09 -21.80
N VAL A 627 15.57 -1.47 -20.75
CA VAL A 627 15.08 -0.21 -20.17
C VAL A 627 16.27 0.72 -19.90
N LEU A 628 16.15 1.98 -20.29
CA LEU A 628 17.01 3.06 -19.82
C LEU A 628 16.18 4.06 -19.03
N ALA A 629 16.59 4.39 -17.81
CA ALA A 629 16.04 5.51 -17.06
C ALA A 629 17.08 6.61 -16.91
N SER A 630 16.73 7.85 -17.26
CA SER A 630 17.58 9.03 -17.13
C SER A 630 16.87 10.07 -16.27
N GLY A 631 17.13 10.08 -14.97
CA GLY A 631 16.35 10.84 -13.96
C GLY A 631 15.01 10.19 -13.59
N GLY A 632 14.64 9.08 -14.26
CA GLY A 632 13.37 8.38 -14.06
C GLY A 632 13.43 7.25 -13.02
N THR A 633 12.26 6.78 -12.61
CA THR A 633 12.11 5.63 -11.69
C THR A 633 11.61 4.39 -12.43
N VAL A 634 12.25 3.24 -12.17
CA VAL A 634 11.81 1.94 -12.67
C VAL A 634 11.44 1.05 -11.50
N ILE A 635 10.22 0.50 -11.54
CA ILE A 635 9.69 -0.45 -10.56
C ILE A 635 9.34 -1.74 -11.31
N LEU A 636 9.99 -2.83 -10.93
CA LEU A 636 9.76 -4.17 -11.47
C LEU A 636 9.10 -5.02 -10.39
N ARG A 637 7.90 -5.54 -10.65
CA ARG A 637 7.17 -6.45 -9.77
C ARG A 637 6.78 -7.70 -10.56
N LYS A 638 7.16 -8.89 -10.10
CA LYS A 638 6.86 -10.16 -10.82
C LYS A 638 7.25 -10.10 -12.30
N THR A 639 8.33 -9.38 -12.61
CA THR A 639 8.72 -9.06 -13.99
C THR A 639 9.94 -9.87 -14.37
N LYS A 640 9.94 -10.39 -15.60
CA LYS A 640 11.06 -11.14 -16.16
C LYS A 640 11.78 -10.31 -17.22
N ILE A 641 13.07 -10.03 -17.01
CA ILE A 641 13.95 -9.30 -17.93
C ILE A 641 14.94 -10.30 -18.52
N THR A 642 14.72 -10.73 -19.78
CA THR A 642 15.49 -11.86 -20.35
C THR A 642 16.09 -11.60 -21.73
N GLY A 643 17.36 -11.98 -21.88
CA GLY A 643 18.05 -12.03 -23.16
C GLY A 643 18.26 -10.66 -23.80
N HIS A 644 18.38 -9.60 -23.00
CA HIS A 644 18.62 -8.25 -23.50
C HIS A 644 20.11 -7.97 -23.73
N ARG A 645 20.41 -7.06 -24.65
CA ARG A 645 21.78 -6.67 -24.97
C ARG A 645 21.96 -5.16 -25.02
N ALA A 646 22.95 -4.65 -24.30
CA ALA A 646 23.42 -3.27 -24.36
C ALA A 646 24.88 -3.21 -24.85
N GLY A 647 25.21 -2.25 -25.71
CA GLY A 647 26.60 -1.94 -26.05
C GLY A 647 27.30 -1.14 -24.94
N GLY A 648 26.55 -0.31 -24.23
CA GLY A 648 26.96 0.37 -22.99
C GLY A 648 26.51 -0.40 -21.74
N ASP A 649 26.29 0.34 -20.65
CA ASP A 649 25.95 -0.22 -19.33
C ASP A 649 24.50 -0.74 -19.25
N GLY A 650 24.24 -1.67 -18.34
CA GLY A 650 22.89 -2.18 -18.05
C GLY A 650 22.35 -3.03 -19.20
N GLY A 651 22.79 -4.29 -19.28
CA GLY A 651 22.32 -5.23 -20.32
C GLY A 651 20.81 -5.43 -20.26
N GLY A 652 20.26 -5.58 -19.05
CA GLY A 652 18.82 -5.52 -18.79
C GLY A 652 18.35 -4.07 -18.60
N VAL A 653 18.62 -3.51 -17.43
CA VAL A 653 18.21 -2.14 -17.06
C VAL A 653 19.41 -1.27 -16.74
N ALA A 654 19.43 -0.06 -17.30
CA ALA A 654 20.36 1.00 -16.92
C ALA A 654 19.59 2.17 -16.30
N VAL A 655 20.03 2.65 -15.15
CA VAL A 655 19.49 3.82 -14.47
C VAL A 655 20.61 4.83 -14.25
N VAL A 656 20.39 6.06 -14.71
CA VAL A 656 21.29 7.21 -14.56
C VAL A 656 20.52 8.30 -13.86
N ASP A 657 21.01 8.78 -12.70
CA ASP A 657 20.36 9.83 -11.89
C ASP A 657 18.90 9.50 -11.46
N GLY A 658 18.48 8.24 -11.55
CA GLY A 658 17.10 7.79 -11.31
C GLY A 658 16.97 6.85 -10.12
N ASN A 659 15.91 6.03 -10.05
CA ASN A 659 15.70 5.01 -9.00
C ASN A 659 15.39 3.64 -9.60
N LEU A 660 15.79 2.57 -8.90
CA LEU A 660 15.49 1.20 -9.29
C LEU A 660 14.94 0.39 -8.11
N TYR A 661 13.73 -0.14 -8.29
CA TYR A 661 13.08 -1.04 -7.35
C TYR A 661 12.76 -2.35 -8.07
N VAL A 662 13.22 -3.47 -7.52
CA VAL A 662 13.04 -4.81 -8.10
C VAL A 662 12.50 -5.71 -7.01
N HIS A 663 11.27 -6.19 -7.19
CA HIS A 663 10.56 -7.04 -6.25
C HIS A 663 10.06 -8.28 -6.96
N ASP A 664 10.32 -9.45 -6.38
CA ASP A 664 9.76 -10.72 -6.84
C ASP A 664 10.03 -10.97 -8.35
N SER A 665 11.18 -10.51 -8.86
CA SER A 665 11.45 -10.41 -10.30
C SER A 665 12.70 -11.19 -10.72
N VAL A 666 12.82 -11.50 -12.01
CA VAL A 666 13.93 -12.28 -12.57
C VAL A 666 14.67 -11.47 -13.64
N ALA A 667 15.98 -11.29 -13.48
CA ALA A 667 16.85 -10.79 -14.54
C ALA A 667 17.79 -11.90 -15.00
N GLU A 668 17.58 -12.40 -16.22
CA GLU A 668 18.31 -13.56 -16.73
C GLU A 668 18.98 -13.33 -18.09
N ASN A 669 20.20 -13.86 -18.25
CA ASN A 669 20.90 -13.94 -19.53
C ASN A 669 21.03 -12.59 -20.27
N ASN A 670 21.10 -11.47 -19.54
CA ASN A 670 21.29 -10.16 -20.12
C ASN A 670 22.78 -9.85 -20.29
N THR A 671 23.13 -9.16 -21.38
CA THR A 671 24.53 -8.89 -21.75
C THR A 671 24.80 -7.41 -21.92
N SER A 672 25.82 -6.88 -21.26
CA SER A 672 26.34 -5.53 -21.44
C SER A 672 27.74 -5.56 -22.05
N GLY A 673 28.02 -4.63 -22.97
CA GLY A 673 29.39 -4.33 -23.41
C GLY A 673 30.16 -3.47 -22.40
N GLY A 674 29.45 -2.70 -21.58
CA GLY A 674 29.95 -1.92 -20.44
C GLY A 674 29.80 -2.68 -19.12
N ALA A 675 29.31 -2.00 -18.08
CA ALA A 675 29.10 -2.56 -16.75
C ALA A 675 27.62 -2.88 -16.46
N GLY A 676 27.36 -3.84 -15.56
CA GLY A 676 26.00 -4.19 -15.15
C GLY A 676 25.29 -5.05 -16.19
N GLY A 677 25.54 -6.36 -16.21
CA GLY A 677 24.93 -7.25 -17.20
C GLY A 677 23.42 -7.36 -17.00
N GLY A 678 22.98 -7.57 -15.75
CA GLY A 678 21.58 -7.45 -15.35
C GLY A 678 21.18 -5.99 -15.19
N PHE A 679 21.81 -5.33 -14.21
CA PHE A 679 21.45 -3.98 -13.79
C PHE A 679 22.68 -3.06 -13.66
N SER A 680 22.52 -1.79 -14.05
CA SER A 680 23.50 -0.73 -13.77
C SER A 680 22.81 0.50 -13.19
N VAL A 681 23.33 1.02 -12.08
CA VAL A 681 22.90 2.28 -11.45
C VAL A 681 24.07 3.24 -11.31
N THR A 682 23.98 4.36 -12.02
CA THR A 682 25.03 5.38 -12.11
C THR A 682 24.46 6.79 -11.86
N GLY A 683 25.34 7.79 -11.74
CA GLY A 683 24.94 9.19 -11.51
C GLY A 683 24.77 9.56 -10.03
N GLY A 684 23.80 10.43 -9.74
CA GLY A 684 23.53 11.06 -8.45
C GLY A 684 22.78 10.19 -7.42
N PRO A 685 22.40 10.79 -6.27
CA PRO A 685 21.74 10.07 -5.20
C PRO A 685 20.33 9.60 -5.60
N GLY A 686 19.85 8.55 -4.96
CA GLY A 686 18.51 7.98 -5.13
C GLY A 686 18.45 6.56 -4.54
N ALA A 687 17.38 5.82 -4.77
CA ALA A 687 17.17 4.50 -4.19
C ALA A 687 17.56 3.34 -5.14
N LEU A 688 18.13 2.29 -4.56
CA LEU A 688 18.28 0.97 -5.17
C LEU A 688 17.76 -0.06 -4.17
N ARG A 689 16.74 -0.83 -4.56
CA ARG A 689 16.23 -1.97 -3.77
C ARG A 689 16.05 -3.17 -4.70
N ILE A 690 16.64 -4.30 -4.33
CA ILE A 690 16.38 -5.60 -4.97
C ILE A 690 15.95 -6.57 -3.87
N GLU A 691 14.74 -7.11 -3.98
CA GLU A 691 14.11 -7.88 -2.91
C GLU A 691 13.41 -9.11 -3.49
N ARG A 692 13.56 -10.27 -2.84
CA ARG A 692 12.95 -11.55 -3.24
C ARG A 692 13.12 -11.90 -4.72
N SER A 693 14.26 -11.52 -5.30
CA SER A 693 14.49 -11.52 -6.74
C SER A 693 15.67 -12.39 -7.14
N THR A 694 15.70 -12.80 -8.41
CA THR A 694 16.75 -13.67 -8.97
C THR A 694 17.49 -13.01 -10.12
N VAL A 695 18.81 -12.88 -9.99
CA VAL A 695 19.71 -12.32 -11.01
C VAL A 695 20.64 -13.44 -11.47
N VAL A 696 20.41 -13.98 -12.68
CA VAL A 696 21.05 -15.22 -13.11
C VAL A 696 21.66 -15.15 -14.51
N GLY A 697 22.89 -15.66 -14.66
CA GLY A 697 23.51 -15.84 -15.98
C GLY A 697 23.75 -14.55 -16.77
N ASN A 698 23.75 -13.39 -16.10
CA ASN A 698 24.00 -12.12 -16.76
C ASN A 698 25.51 -11.93 -17.02
N SER A 699 25.86 -11.15 -18.05
CA SER A 699 27.24 -10.97 -18.48
C SER A 699 27.58 -9.51 -18.78
N ALA A 700 28.75 -9.05 -18.36
CA ALA A 700 29.24 -7.70 -18.63
C ALA A 700 30.77 -7.64 -18.72
N SER A 701 31.33 -6.48 -19.07
CA SER A 701 32.77 -6.24 -18.90
C SER A 701 33.15 -6.11 -17.41
N ALA A 702 32.26 -5.57 -16.58
CA ALA A 702 32.38 -5.45 -15.13
C ALA A 702 30.98 -5.49 -14.47
N GLY A 703 30.84 -5.98 -13.24
CA GLY A 703 29.51 -6.02 -12.59
C GLY A 703 28.53 -6.92 -13.35
N GLY A 704 28.79 -8.23 -13.44
CA GLY A 704 28.01 -9.14 -14.29
C GLY A 704 26.51 -9.16 -13.96
N GLY A 705 26.17 -9.26 -12.67
CA GLY A 705 24.79 -9.14 -12.18
C GLY A 705 24.37 -7.69 -11.99
N LEU A 706 25.05 -6.98 -11.09
CA LEU A 706 24.76 -5.60 -10.70
C LEU A 706 26.02 -4.73 -10.65
N GLU A 707 25.88 -3.52 -11.18
CA GLU A 707 26.85 -2.43 -11.08
C GLU A 707 26.28 -1.25 -10.27
N VAL A 708 27.05 -0.75 -9.30
CA VAL A 708 26.76 0.50 -8.58
C VAL A 708 27.95 1.47 -8.65
N SER A 709 27.81 2.52 -9.45
CA SER A 709 28.84 3.54 -9.67
C SER A 709 28.36 4.96 -9.32
N SER A 710 27.53 5.07 -8.28
CA SER A 710 26.94 6.32 -7.79
C SER A 710 27.15 6.49 -6.28
N ASN A 711 26.95 7.70 -5.74
CA ASN A 711 26.99 7.98 -4.30
C ASN A 711 25.71 7.53 -3.57
N ARG A 712 25.24 6.33 -3.90
CA ARG A 712 23.95 5.78 -3.50
C ARG A 712 24.04 4.86 -2.30
N ILE A 713 22.97 4.80 -1.52
CA ILE A 713 22.72 3.75 -0.53
C ILE A 713 21.68 2.81 -1.13
N GLY A 714 22.05 1.54 -1.30
CA GLY A 714 21.17 0.50 -1.84
C GLY A 714 21.14 -0.74 -0.95
N ALA A 715 20.14 -1.57 -1.17
CA ALA A 715 20.00 -2.85 -0.49
C ALA A 715 19.63 -3.97 -1.47
N VAL A 716 20.20 -5.15 -1.24
CA VAL A 716 19.78 -6.42 -1.83
C VAL A 716 19.37 -7.34 -0.69
N SER A 717 18.09 -7.67 -0.59
CA SER A 717 17.54 -8.48 0.49
C SER A 717 16.88 -9.76 -0.03
N GLN A 718 17.06 -10.88 0.67
CA GLN A 718 16.35 -12.15 0.39
C GLN A 718 16.41 -12.53 -1.10
N SER A 719 17.56 -12.36 -1.74
CA SER A 719 17.69 -12.43 -3.20
C SER A 719 18.82 -13.35 -3.63
N THR A 720 18.67 -13.97 -4.79
CA THR A 720 19.58 -14.99 -5.33
C THR A 720 20.32 -14.48 -6.57
N PHE A 721 21.65 -14.46 -6.53
CA PHE A 721 22.54 -14.04 -7.61
C PHE A 721 23.43 -15.21 -8.06
N VAL A 722 23.15 -15.78 -9.24
CA VAL A 722 23.76 -17.06 -9.65
C VAL A 722 24.39 -17.00 -11.04
N GLY A 723 25.62 -17.48 -11.16
CA GLY A 723 26.24 -17.71 -12.47
C GLY A 723 26.45 -16.45 -13.31
N ASN A 724 26.47 -15.27 -12.70
CA ASN A 724 26.73 -14.01 -13.39
C ASN A 724 28.22 -13.86 -13.67
N SER A 725 28.56 -13.28 -14.82
CA SER A 725 29.92 -13.23 -15.34
C SER A 725 30.36 -11.81 -15.69
N ALA A 726 31.59 -11.48 -15.32
CA ALA A 726 32.27 -10.26 -15.72
C ALA A 726 33.59 -10.61 -16.42
N GLY A 727 33.94 -9.86 -17.48
CA GLY A 727 35.28 -9.94 -18.08
C GLY A 727 36.38 -9.44 -17.15
N GLY A 728 36.04 -8.52 -16.23
CA GLY A 728 36.84 -8.09 -15.09
C GLY A 728 36.33 -8.65 -13.75
N ALA A 729 36.45 -7.89 -12.67
CA ALA A 729 35.99 -8.29 -11.33
C ALA A 729 34.51 -7.96 -11.08
N GLY A 730 33.91 -8.64 -10.09
CA GLY A 730 32.52 -8.44 -9.69
C GLY A 730 31.53 -9.12 -10.64
N GLY A 731 31.65 -10.44 -10.79
CA GLY A 731 30.70 -11.23 -11.58
C GLY A 731 29.28 -11.14 -11.02
N GLY A 732 29.12 -11.22 -9.69
CA GLY A 732 27.83 -10.98 -9.02
C GLY A 732 27.54 -9.49 -8.90
N VAL A 733 28.35 -8.77 -8.11
CA VAL A 733 28.18 -7.35 -7.81
C VAL A 733 29.51 -6.60 -7.94
N ARG A 734 29.44 -5.35 -8.42
CA ARG A 734 30.56 -4.41 -8.37
C ARG A 734 30.15 -3.03 -7.84
N LEU A 735 30.98 -2.48 -6.96
CA LEU A 735 30.89 -1.09 -6.46
C LEU A 735 32.09 -0.29 -6.96
N ASP A 736 31.86 0.83 -7.65
CA ASP A 736 32.92 1.61 -8.32
C ASP A 736 32.95 3.10 -7.95
N HIS A 737 32.29 3.46 -6.84
CA HIS A 737 32.23 4.85 -6.41
C HIS A 737 32.44 4.98 -4.91
N ALA A 738 33.26 5.93 -4.48
CA ALA A 738 33.63 6.09 -3.06
C ALA A 738 32.44 6.34 -2.13
N GLY A 739 31.36 6.92 -2.67
CA GLY A 739 30.11 7.13 -1.94
C GLY A 739 29.11 5.98 -2.01
N ALA A 740 29.37 4.95 -2.82
CA ALA A 740 28.48 3.81 -2.97
C ALA A 740 28.44 3.00 -1.67
N ARG A 741 27.24 2.68 -1.20
CA ARG A 741 26.98 1.78 -0.09
C ARG A 741 25.94 0.77 -0.53
N LEU A 742 26.28 -0.50 -0.39
CA LEU A 742 25.36 -1.60 -0.67
C LEU A 742 25.31 -2.53 0.53
N ASP A 743 24.12 -2.73 1.06
CA ASP A 743 23.87 -3.70 2.10
C ASP A 743 23.31 -4.97 1.44
N LEU A 744 23.97 -6.12 1.66
CA LEU A 744 23.49 -7.44 1.29
C LEU A 744 22.95 -8.10 2.55
N ASP A 745 21.66 -8.39 2.55
CA ASP A 745 20.94 -8.89 3.72
C ASP A 745 20.22 -10.19 3.38
N HIS A 746 20.63 -11.30 3.99
CA HIS A 746 20.07 -12.61 3.69
C HIS A 746 20.07 -12.91 2.19
N ALA A 747 21.21 -12.76 1.53
CA ALA A 747 21.34 -12.96 0.09
C ALA A 747 22.23 -14.15 -0.27
N THR A 748 21.99 -14.76 -1.43
CA THR A 748 22.75 -15.93 -1.91
C THR A 748 23.48 -15.57 -3.19
N PHE A 749 24.81 -15.49 -3.13
CA PHE A 749 25.68 -15.27 -4.29
C PHE A 749 26.51 -16.52 -4.59
N THR A 750 26.18 -17.26 -5.66
CA THR A 750 26.89 -18.51 -6.00
C THR A 750 27.23 -18.67 -7.48
N GLY A 751 28.34 -19.34 -7.81
CA GLY A 751 28.68 -19.68 -9.20
C GLY A 751 29.09 -18.49 -10.08
N ASN A 752 29.19 -17.28 -9.53
CA ASN A 752 29.55 -16.08 -10.28
C ASN A 752 31.03 -16.12 -10.68
N SER A 753 31.45 -15.42 -11.75
CA SER A 753 32.87 -15.43 -12.16
C SER A 753 33.79 -14.80 -11.10
N SER A 754 33.24 -13.92 -10.27
CA SER A 754 33.74 -13.43 -8.98
C SER A 754 32.50 -12.99 -8.19
N GLY A 755 32.45 -13.21 -6.88
CA GLY A 755 31.27 -12.88 -6.07
C GLY A 755 30.99 -11.37 -6.02
N ALA A 756 31.73 -10.65 -5.18
CA ALA A 756 31.63 -9.21 -5.00
C ALA A 756 32.98 -8.51 -5.21
N HIS A 757 32.97 -7.38 -5.93
CA HIS A 757 34.14 -6.52 -6.07
C HIS A 757 33.85 -5.10 -5.60
N VAL A 758 34.65 -4.58 -4.67
CA VAL A 758 34.55 -3.19 -4.20
C VAL A 758 35.78 -2.42 -4.67
N ALA A 759 35.65 -1.78 -5.83
CA ALA A 759 36.68 -0.90 -6.36
C ALA A 759 36.74 0.41 -5.57
N ALA A 760 35.59 0.94 -5.17
CA ALA A 760 35.45 2.02 -4.21
C ALA A 760 34.10 1.91 -3.49
N GLY A 761 33.99 2.55 -2.32
CA GLY A 761 32.77 2.53 -1.52
C GLY A 761 32.77 1.43 -0.46
N ARG A 762 31.57 1.01 -0.04
CA ARG A 762 31.37 0.06 1.07
C ARG A 762 30.32 -1.00 0.73
N LEU A 763 30.69 -2.25 0.94
CA LEU A 763 29.78 -3.38 0.98
C LEU A 763 29.55 -3.79 2.43
N ARG A 764 28.29 -4.00 2.84
CA ARG A 764 27.98 -4.65 4.12
C ARG A 764 27.32 -6.00 3.88
N LEU A 765 27.74 -7.00 4.64
CA LEU A 765 27.19 -8.34 4.63
C LEU A 765 26.44 -8.58 5.95
N HIS A 766 25.23 -9.10 5.83
CA HIS A 766 24.40 -9.54 6.94
C HIS A 766 23.64 -10.80 6.53
N GLY A 767 23.71 -11.88 7.32
CA GLY A 767 23.01 -13.13 7.02
C GLY A 767 23.33 -13.74 5.65
N THR A 768 24.44 -13.37 5.01
CA THR A 768 24.65 -13.52 3.57
C THR A 768 25.69 -14.60 3.25
N VAL A 769 25.48 -15.34 2.16
CA VAL A 769 26.45 -16.33 1.64
C VAL A 769 27.00 -15.89 0.28
N ILE A 770 28.32 -15.82 0.15
CA ILE A 770 29.02 -15.43 -1.08
C ILE A 770 30.11 -16.44 -1.39
N GLY A 771 29.96 -17.21 -2.45
CA GLY A 771 30.81 -18.39 -2.64
C GLY A 771 30.72 -19.05 -4.00
N GLU A 772 31.43 -20.16 -4.12
CA GLU A 772 31.40 -21.05 -5.28
C GLU A 772 31.76 -20.31 -6.57
N SER A 773 32.61 -19.28 -6.47
CA SER A 773 32.99 -18.43 -7.60
C SER A 773 33.83 -19.21 -8.62
N SER A 774 33.48 -19.12 -9.89
CA SER A 774 34.03 -19.99 -10.95
C SER A 774 35.35 -19.53 -11.57
N GLY A 775 35.78 -18.28 -11.33
CA GLY A 775 36.97 -17.71 -11.98
C GLY A 775 37.75 -16.66 -11.20
N GLY A 776 37.34 -16.33 -9.96
CA GLY A 776 37.90 -15.26 -9.16
C GLY A 776 37.44 -15.36 -7.71
N SER A 777 37.91 -14.44 -6.87
CA SER A 777 37.60 -14.47 -5.44
C SER A 777 36.12 -14.20 -5.13
N ASP A 778 35.65 -14.78 -4.02
CA ASP A 778 34.30 -14.52 -3.47
C ASP A 778 34.13 -13.03 -3.13
N CYS A 779 35.14 -12.41 -2.51
CA CYS A 779 35.24 -10.97 -2.34
C CYS A 779 36.60 -10.44 -2.79
N SER A 780 36.63 -9.24 -3.37
CA SER A 780 37.88 -8.58 -3.76
C SER A 780 37.79 -7.06 -3.64
N LEU A 781 38.93 -6.43 -3.37
CA LEU A 781 39.06 -4.97 -3.23
C LEU A 781 40.11 -4.40 -4.17
N SER A 782 39.87 -3.19 -4.66
CA SER A 782 40.94 -2.33 -5.22
C SER A 782 41.01 -0.93 -4.60
N GLY A 783 40.04 -0.55 -3.75
CA GLY A 783 40.06 0.74 -3.05
C GLY A 783 38.92 1.02 -2.07
N GLY A 784 37.96 0.09 -1.87
CA GLY A 784 36.86 0.24 -0.92
C GLY A 784 36.98 -0.62 0.34
N GLU A 785 35.84 -0.91 0.96
CA GLU A 785 35.71 -1.64 2.24
C GLU A 785 34.62 -2.71 2.17
N VAL A 786 34.88 -3.88 2.78
CA VAL A 786 33.87 -4.88 3.11
C VAL A 786 33.70 -4.88 4.61
N LEU A 787 32.46 -4.73 5.07
CA LEU A 787 32.06 -4.90 6.46
C LEU A 787 31.14 -6.12 6.56
N ALA A 788 31.20 -6.81 7.68
CA ALA A 788 30.28 -7.90 7.98
C ALA A 788 29.70 -7.71 9.39
N MET A 789 28.43 -8.06 9.52
CA MET A 789 27.66 -8.06 10.74
C MET A 789 27.01 -9.44 10.89
N CYS A 790 26.78 -9.86 12.13
CA CYS A 790 26.21 -11.17 12.45
C CYS A 790 26.99 -12.30 11.75
N ALA A 791 26.31 -13.35 11.30
CA ALA A 791 26.93 -14.48 10.63
C ALA A 791 26.85 -14.36 9.11
N ASN A 792 27.93 -14.77 8.42
CA ASN A 792 28.04 -14.80 6.97
C ASN A 792 28.98 -15.95 6.56
N LEU A 793 28.84 -16.46 5.34
CA LEU A 793 29.70 -17.53 4.83
C LEU A 793 30.38 -17.16 3.52
N ASP A 794 31.64 -17.57 3.38
CA ASP A 794 32.38 -17.61 2.12
C ASP A 794 33.00 -18.99 1.85
N THR A 795 33.50 -19.20 0.63
CA THR A 795 34.06 -20.51 0.24
C THR A 795 35.56 -20.55 0.01
N ASP A 796 36.18 -19.40 -0.27
CA ASP A 796 37.62 -19.31 -0.53
C ASP A 796 38.40 -18.47 0.51
N GLY A 797 37.70 -17.94 1.53
CA GLY A 797 38.27 -17.11 2.59
C GLY A 797 38.60 -15.68 2.19
N SER A 798 38.30 -15.29 0.95
CA SER A 798 38.60 -13.95 0.46
C SER A 798 37.69 -12.88 1.08
N CYS A 799 36.44 -13.20 1.40
CA CYS A 799 35.56 -12.30 2.14
C CYS A 799 35.99 -12.23 3.61
N ALA A 800 36.29 -13.38 4.24
CA ALA A 800 36.74 -13.44 5.62
C ALA A 800 38.04 -12.65 5.87
N ALA A 801 38.98 -12.68 4.91
CA ALA A 801 40.20 -11.88 4.96
C ALA A 801 39.95 -10.36 4.95
N LEU A 802 38.79 -9.91 4.48
CA LEU A 802 38.41 -8.50 4.34
C LEU A 802 37.45 -8.03 5.43
N GLY A 803 36.39 -8.78 5.70
CA GLY A 803 35.32 -8.44 6.64
C GLY A 803 35.52 -8.94 8.07
N GLY A 804 36.54 -9.78 8.32
CA GLY A 804 36.91 -10.23 9.66
C GLY A 804 36.05 -11.37 10.22
N ALA A 805 35.99 -11.47 11.54
CA ALA A 805 35.49 -12.66 12.26
C ALA A 805 33.98 -12.95 12.12
N ALA A 806 33.21 -12.00 11.56
CA ALA A 806 31.78 -12.17 11.25
C ALA A 806 31.52 -13.00 9.98
N ILE A 807 32.58 -13.51 9.33
CA ILE A 807 32.51 -14.34 8.14
C ILE A 807 33.28 -15.63 8.41
N SER A 808 32.62 -16.78 8.20
CA SER A 808 33.24 -18.10 8.30
C SER A 808 33.45 -18.72 6.93
N THR A 809 34.62 -19.33 6.72
CA THR A 809 34.94 -20.00 5.46
C THR A 809 34.59 -21.48 5.50
N VAL A 810 33.77 -21.93 4.56
CA VAL A 810 33.30 -23.31 4.41
C VAL A 810 33.63 -23.85 3.02
N PRO A 811 33.89 -25.14 2.82
CA PRO A 811 34.30 -25.66 1.51
C PRO A 811 33.21 -25.61 0.42
N SER A 812 31.94 -25.57 0.82
CA SER A 812 30.76 -25.39 -0.04
C SER A 812 29.59 -24.97 0.84
N PHE A 813 28.55 -24.39 0.22
CA PHE A 813 27.27 -24.13 0.89
C PHE A 813 26.30 -25.31 0.77
N ASP A 814 26.61 -26.37 0.03
CA ASP A 814 25.73 -27.53 -0.17
C ASP A 814 24.28 -27.13 -0.53
N LEU A 815 24.15 -26.26 -1.53
CA LEU A 815 22.86 -25.82 -2.05
C LEU A 815 22.46 -26.65 -3.28
N GLY A 816 21.16 -26.95 -3.40
CA GLY A 816 20.55 -27.59 -4.56
C GLY A 816 20.69 -26.77 -5.86
N PRO A 817 20.25 -27.32 -7.00
CA PRO A 817 20.21 -26.59 -8.26
C PRO A 817 19.27 -25.38 -8.16
N LEU A 818 19.52 -24.36 -8.98
CA LEU A 818 18.56 -23.27 -9.17
C LEU A 818 17.30 -23.83 -9.81
N ALA A 819 16.16 -23.70 -9.14
CA ALA A 819 14.88 -24.25 -9.61
C ALA A 819 13.72 -23.31 -9.28
N GLU A 820 12.67 -23.38 -10.08
CA GLU A 820 11.37 -22.81 -9.73
C GLU A 820 10.86 -23.56 -8.48
N GLY A 821 10.79 -22.85 -7.35
CA GLY A 821 10.34 -23.39 -6.07
C GLY A 821 8.91 -22.98 -5.73
N GLU A 822 8.55 -23.00 -4.44
CA GLU A 822 7.24 -22.54 -3.93
C GLU A 822 7.08 -20.99 -3.89
N GLY A 823 8.02 -20.26 -4.50
CA GLY A 823 8.08 -18.79 -4.45
C GLY A 823 7.94 -18.13 -5.82
N PRO A 824 7.97 -16.78 -5.87
CA PRO A 824 7.75 -16.02 -7.09
C PRO A 824 8.95 -16.04 -8.06
N THR A 825 10.13 -16.47 -7.61
CA THR A 825 11.36 -16.50 -8.41
C THR A 825 12.19 -17.76 -8.14
N PRO A 826 13.04 -18.20 -9.09
CA PRO A 826 13.89 -19.37 -8.89
C PRO A 826 14.88 -19.19 -7.75
N THR A 827 15.06 -20.22 -6.92
CA THR A 827 15.95 -20.18 -5.75
C THR A 827 16.90 -21.38 -5.71
N ARG A 828 17.96 -21.29 -4.89
CA ARG A 828 18.80 -22.45 -4.55
C ARG A 828 18.47 -22.91 -3.14
N PHE A 829 17.85 -24.07 -3.04
CA PHE A 829 17.41 -24.65 -1.76
C PHE A 829 18.60 -25.20 -0.95
N PRO A 830 18.71 -24.90 0.36
CA PRO A 830 19.64 -25.59 1.25
C PRO A 830 19.39 -27.10 1.29
N LEU A 831 20.45 -27.91 1.20
CA LEU A 831 20.36 -29.36 1.40
C LEU A 831 20.36 -29.71 2.89
N ALA A 832 19.96 -30.93 3.24
CA ALA A 832 19.68 -31.39 4.61
C ALA A 832 20.86 -31.38 5.60
N GLN A 833 22.05 -30.92 5.21
CA GLN A 833 23.26 -30.78 6.03
C GLN A 833 24.06 -29.54 5.60
N SER A 834 23.39 -28.59 4.96
CA SER A 834 24.04 -27.38 4.47
C SER A 834 24.59 -26.58 5.65
N PRO A 835 25.80 -26.02 5.55
CA PRO A 835 26.34 -25.15 6.60
C PRO A 835 25.60 -23.81 6.72
N VAL A 836 24.65 -23.52 5.82
CA VAL A 836 23.81 -22.32 5.91
C VAL A 836 22.65 -22.50 6.89
N LEU A 837 22.32 -23.75 7.25
CA LEU A 837 21.20 -24.04 8.15
C LEU A 837 21.47 -23.50 9.54
N ASP A 838 20.46 -22.86 10.14
CA ASP A 838 20.52 -22.26 11.49
C ASP A 838 21.75 -21.37 11.68
N GLY A 839 22.16 -20.70 10.61
CA GLY A 839 23.42 -19.98 10.58
C GLY A 839 23.31 -18.56 11.11
N ASP A 840 22.10 -18.00 11.27
CA ASP A 840 21.84 -16.67 11.83
C ASP A 840 20.88 -16.69 13.03
N PRO A 841 21.36 -16.94 14.25
CA PRO A 841 20.51 -16.96 15.44
C PRO A 841 19.91 -15.59 15.79
N ALA A 842 20.40 -14.49 15.21
CA ALA A 842 19.81 -13.16 15.43
C ALA A 842 18.50 -12.99 14.63
N CYS A 843 18.42 -13.56 13.42
CA CYS A 843 17.25 -13.53 12.55
C CYS A 843 16.65 -12.12 12.38
N GLU A 844 17.54 -11.15 12.23
CA GLU A 844 17.23 -9.72 12.11
C GLU A 844 17.71 -9.19 10.75
N THR A 845 17.36 -7.96 10.41
CA THR A 845 17.86 -7.25 9.23
C THR A 845 19.08 -6.40 9.61
N ALA A 846 19.77 -5.81 8.63
CA ALA A 846 20.94 -4.94 8.89
C ALA A 846 20.69 -3.64 9.73
N PRO A 847 19.44 -3.20 10.05
CA PRO A 847 19.17 -2.27 11.15
C PRO A 847 18.68 -2.91 12.48
N GLY A 848 18.62 -4.23 12.59
CA GLY A 848 18.16 -4.97 13.78
C GLY A 848 16.65 -5.22 13.84
N ALA A 849 15.92 -5.07 12.72
CA ALA A 849 14.49 -5.37 12.68
C ALA A 849 14.27 -6.87 12.42
N PRO A 850 13.28 -7.54 13.07
CA PRO A 850 13.00 -8.96 12.83
C PRO A 850 12.76 -9.29 11.36
N LEU A 851 13.32 -10.40 10.89
CA LEU A 851 13.19 -10.83 9.50
C LEU A 851 11.85 -11.58 9.30
N GLY A 852 10.94 -11.05 8.49
CA GLY A 852 9.58 -11.59 8.37
C GLY A 852 9.41 -12.80 7.45
N SER A 853 10.09 -12.84 6.30
CA SER A 853 9.98 -13.94 5.33
C SER A 853 11.23 -14.11 4.48
N ASP A 854 11.37 -15.22 3.77
CA ASP A 854 12.46 -15.49 2.84
C ASP A 854 12.10 -15.09 1.39
N GLN A 855 12.98 -15.41 0.43
CA GLN A 855 12.77 -15.13 -1.00
C GLN A 855 11.42 -15.66 -1.54
N ARG A 856 10.87 -16.72 -0.95
CA ARG A 856 9.64 -17.37 -1.38
C ARG A 856 8.40 -16.83 -0.64
N GLY A 857 8.59 -15.94 0.33
CA GLY A 857 7.52 -15.51 1.24
C GLY A 857 7.23 -16.54 2.35
N LEU A 858 8.16 -17.46 2.63
CA LEU A 858 8.07 -18.37 3.77
C LEU A 858 8.61 -17.69 5.03
N HIS A 859 7.94 -17.92 6.16
CA HIS A 859 8.26 -17.28 7.44
C HIS A 859 9.68 -17.60 7.89
N ARG A 860 10.31 -16.64 8.58
CA ARG A 860 11.59 -16.78 9.26
C ARG A 860 11.47 -16.36 10.74
N PRO A 861 12.13 -17.05 11.69
CA PRO A 861 12.87 -18.29 11.51
C PRO A 861 11.94 -19.51 11.38
N ALA A 862 12.48 -20.65 10.93
CA ALA A 862 11.82 -21.95 10.91
C ALA A 862 12.66 -23.01 11.64
N ASP A 863 12.01 -23.86 12.45
CA ASP A 863 12.66 -24.98 13.15
C ASP A 863 12.81 -26.16 12.19
N ASP A 864 13.91 -26.18 11.43
CA ASP A 864 14.13 -27.14 10.35
C ASP A 864 14.80 -28.46 10.82
N ASP A 865 15.43 -28.44 12.00
CA ASP A 865 16.06 -29.58 12.66
C ASP A 865 15.15 -30.28 13.70
N GLY A 866 14.05 -29.60 14.09
CA GLY A 866 13.01 -30.12 14.96
C GLY A 866 13.38 -30.13 16.45
N ASP A 867 14.36 -29.34 16.87
CA ASP A 867 14.83 -29.26 18.25
C ASP A 867 13.96 -28.33 19.14
N GLY A 868 13.05 -27.57 18.52
CA GLY A 868 12.16 -26.62 19.18
C GLY A 868 12.74 -25.21 19.36
N GLN A 869 13.87 -24.89 18.75
CA GLN A 869 14.48 -23.55 18.68
C GLN A 869 14.61 -23.14 17.20
N PRO A 870 13.65 -22.37 16.66
CA PRO A 870 13.77 -21.91 15.28
C PRO A 870 14.88 -20.86 15.16
N GLU A 871 15.92 -21.15 14.38
CA GLU A 871 16.98 -20.21 13.99
C GLU A 871 16.86 -19.87 12.50
N CYS A 872 17.39 -18.72 12.08
CA CYS A 872 17.33 -18.29 10.68
C CYS A 872 18.46 -18.98 9.89
N ASP A 873 18.15 -19.41 8.66
CA ASP A 873 19.17 -19.84 7.71
C ASP A 873 19.92 -18.64 7.10
N LEU A 874 21.19 -18.84 6.79
CA LEU A 874 21.95 -17.89 5.98
C LEU A 874 21.55 -17.94 4.51
N GLY A 875 21.56 -16.77 3.88
CA GLY A 875 21.22 -16.60 2.47
C GLY A 875 19.74 -16.35 2.23
N ALA A 876 19.32 -16.46 0.97
CA ALA A 876 18.01 -16.00 0.50
C ALA A 876 16.83 -16.86 0.93
N VAL A 877 17.06 -18.12 1.33
CA VAL A 877 16.03 -19.12 1.56
C VAL A 877 16.11 -19.65 2.99
N GLU A 878 14.96 -19.81 3.61
CA GLU A 878 14.79 -20.50 4.90
C GLU A 878 14.35 -21.95 4.67
N ARG A 879 15.04 -22.94 5.21
CA ARG A 879 14.56 -24.31 5.13
C ARG A 879 13.34 -24.48 6.02
N GLY A 880 12.22 -24.89 5.42
CA GLY A 880 11.00 -25.18 6.18
C GLY A 880 11.11 -26.55 6.88
N PRO A 881 10.27 -26.79 7.91
CA PRO A 881 10.24 -28.07 8.61
C PRO A 881 9.97 -29.19 7.61
N ILE A 882 10.88 -30.16 7.59
CA ILE A 882 10.68 -31.43 6.91
C ILE A 882 9.48 -32.08 7.59
N PHE A 883 8.37 -32.33 6.88
CA PHE A 883 7.26 -33.07 7.47
C PHE A 883 7.77 -34.34 8.17
N LEU A 884 7.43 -34.51 9.45
CA LEU A 884 7.73 -35.68 10.29
C LEU A 884 7.14 -37.00 9.76
N ASP A 885 6.55 -37.02 8.56
CA ASP A 885 5.93 -38.19 7.95
C ASP A 885 6.87 -38.99 7.02
N GLY A 886 8.09 -38.50 6.78
CA GLY A 886 9.13 -39.23 6.04
C GLY A 886 8.88 -39.35 4.52
N PHE A 887 8.04 -38.48 3.94
CA PHE A 887 7.61 -38.61 2.54
C PHE A 887 8.70 -38.26 1.49
N GLU A 888 9.62 -37.34 1.77
CA GLU A 888 10.50 -36.72 0.75
C GLU A 888 11.95 -37.26 0.71
N SER A 889 12.31 -38.29 1.49
CA SER A 889 13.68 -38.88 1.46
C SER A 889 13.91 -39.94 0.37
N GLY A 890 12.95 -40.19 -0.52
CA GLY A 890 12.94 -41.35 -1.42
C GLY A 890 13.14 -41.03 -2.89
N SER A 891 14.17 -41.60 -3.52
CA SER A 891 14.45 -41.48 -4.96
C SER A 891 13.20 -41.68 -5.85
N ALA A 892 13.03 -40.83 -6.86
CA ALA A 892 11.94 -40.87 -7.85
C ALA A 892 11.81 -42.19 -8.66
N ALA A 893 12.67 -43.18 -8.44
CA ALA A 893 12.64 -44.49 -9.11
C ALA A 893 11.54 -45.45 -8.58
N ARG A 894 10.82 -45.12 -7.50
CA ARG A 894 9.70 -45.95 -6.99
C ARG A 894 8.34 -45.61 -7.60
N TRP A 895 8.26 -44.62 -8.48
CA TRP A 895 7.02 -44.29 -9.18
C TRP A 895 6.81 -45.22 -10.37
N SER A 896 6.34 -46.45 -10.12
CA SER A 896 5.68 -47.24 -11.16
C SER A 896 4.46 -48.02 -10.61
N SER A 897 3.30 -47.69 -11.19
CA SER A 897 2.03 -48.41 -11.23
C SER A 897 1.46 -48.94 -9.90
N HIS A 898 0.65 -48.10 -9.24
CA HIS A 898 -0.53 -48.59 -8.56
C HIS A 898 -1.78 -47.92 -9.12
N GLN A 899 -2.37 -48.57 -10.13
CA GLN A 899 -3.77 -48.37 -10.48
C GLN A 899 -4.62 -48.93 -9.32
N SER A 900 -5.50 -48.11 -8.77
CA SER A 900 -6.64 -48.60 -7.99
C SER A 900 -7.95 -48.28 -8.74
N PRO A 901 -8.95 -49.16 -8.66
CA PRO A 901 -10.02 -49.25 -9.65
C PRO A 901 -11.16 -48.28 -9.32
N ILE A 902 -11.53 -47.43 -10.27
CA ILE A 902 -12.81 -46.71 -10.24
C ILE A 902 -13.68 -47.25 -11.36
N GLY A 903 -14.87 -47.73 -11.00
CA GLY A 903 -16.00 -47.86 -11.90
C GLY A 903 -17.29 -48.12 -11.10
N PRO A 904 -18.49 -47.89 -11.67
CA PRO A 904 -18.81 -46.93 -12.74
C PRO A 904 -20.18 -46.23 -12.56
N PHE A 905 -20.28 -44.92 -12.79
CA PHE A 905 -21.48 -44.19 -13.27
C PHE A 905 -20.98 -42.78 -13.68
N GLY A 906 -21.15 -42.20 -14.87
CA GLY A 906 -21.76 -42.57 -16.14
C GLY A 906 -22.02 -41.28 -16.94
N MET A 907 -21.24 -41.05 -18.01
CA MET A 907 -21.45 -40.12 -19.18
C MET A 907 -21.44 -38.60 -18.91
N SER A 908 -20.94 -37.69 -19.75
CA SER A 908 -20.22 -37.63 -21.06
C SER A 908 -19.83 -36.14 -21.26
N GLU A 909 -18.73 -35.65 -21.85
CA GLU A 909 -18.24 -35.76 -23.23
C GLU A 909 -16.87 -35.03 -23.35
N ARG A 910 -15.93 -35.68 -24.05
CA ARG A 910 -14.92 -35.18 -25.04
C ARG A 910 -14.16 -33.86 -24.79
N CYS A 911 -12.83 -33.98 -24.65
CA CYS A 911 -11.88 -33.56 -25.68
C CYS A 911 -10.49 -34.18 -25.45
N SER A 912 -9.91 -34.73 -26.52
CA SER A 912 -8.65 -35.46 -26.56
C SER A 912 -7.48 -34.53 -26.89
N ALA A 913 -6.35 -34.68 -26.20
CA ALA A 913 -5.03 -34.37 -26.75
C ALA A 913 -3.95 -35.28 -26.14
N HIS A 914 -3.36 -36.10 -27.01
CA HIS A 914 -2.20 -36.96 -26.78
C HIS A 914 -0.92 -36.12 -26.78
N VAL A 915 -0.07 -36.27 -25.76
CA VAL A 915 1.40 -36.13 -25.90
C VAL A 915 2.06 -37.24 -25.09
N GLU A 916 2.70 -38.19 -25.78
CA GLU A 916 3.58 -39.20 -25.20
C GLU A 916 4.94 -38.59 -24.85
N GLY A 917 5.36 -38.64 -23.58
CA GLY A 917 6.73 -38.44 -23.15
C GLY A 917 7.39 -39.78 -22.87
N ARG A 918 8.30 -40.23 -23.75
CA ARG A 918 9.22 -41.34 -23.46
C ARG A 918 10.44 -40.81 -22.72
N ALA A 919 10.61 -41.24 -21.48
CA ALA A 919 11.86 -41.15 -20.73
C ALA A 919 12.95 -42.02 -21.37
N GLY A 920 14.18 -41.49 -21.43
CA GLY A 920 15.36 -42.19 -21.93
C GLY A 920 16.62 -41.68 -21.24
N THR A 921 17.15 -42.51 -20.36
CA THR A 921 18.35 -42.38 -19.52
C THR A 921 19.65 -42.14 -20.29
N ALA A 922 20.57 -41.42 -19.63
CA ALA A 922 21.94 -41.18 -20.06
C ALA A 922 22.80 -42.47 -20.09
N ALA A 923 23.62 -42.61 -21.13
CA ALA A 923 24.84 -43.41 -21.11
C ALA A 923 25.89 -42.76 -22.05
N ALA A 924 27.08 -42.52 -21.49
CA ALA A 924 28.23 -41.92 -22.16
C ALA A 924 28.86 -42.86 -23.18
N PHE A 925 29.35 -42.35 -24.32
CA PHE A 925 30.51 -42.89 -25.04
C PHE A 925 31.18 -41.84 -25.95
N ARG A 926 32.51 -41.96 -26.06
CA ARG A 926 33.44 -41.09 -26.81
C ARG A 926 33.39 -41.31 -28.33
N THR A 927 33.73 -40.24 -29.05
CA THR A 927 34.42 -40.14 -30.36
C THR A 927 34.09 -41.11 -31.50
N GLY A 928 33.73 -40.53 -32.66
CA GLY A 928 34.19 -41.00 -33.97
C GLY A 928 33.14 -41.63 -34.89
N ASP A 929 33.08 -41.07 -36.10
CA ASP A 929 32.58 -41.62 -37.36
C ASP A 929 31.13 -41.39 -37.84
N ARG A 930 31.13 -41.00 -39.12
CA ARG A 930 30.04 -40.64 -40.03
C ARG A 930 29.15 -41.84 -40.34
N LEU A 931 27.86 -41.60 -40.62
CA LEU A 931 27.20 -41.86 -41.93
C LEU A 931 25.66 -41.83 -41.86
N ARG A 932 25.08 -40.96 -42.72
CA ARG A 932 23.95 -41.15 -43.65
C ARG A 932 22.55 -41.63 -43.19
N ALA A 933 21.60 -40.74 -43.50
CA ALA A 933 20.39 -40.94 -44.33
C ALA A 933 19.07 -41.47 -43.73
N TRP A 934 18.05 -40.60 -43.90
CA TRP A 934 16.58 -40.71 -44.00
C TRP A 934 15.98 -42.01 -44.61
N PRO A 935 14.63 -42.26 -44.70
CA PRO A 935 13.44 -41.44 -44.34
C PRO A 935 12.20 -42.16 -43.67
N ALA A 936 11.24 -41.34 -43.22
CA ALA A 936 9.75 -41.39 -43.32
C ALA A 936 8.88 -42.54 -42.76
N GLY A 937 7.75 -42.16 -42.14
CA GLY A 937 6.52 -42.96 -42.19
C GLY A 937 5.41 -42.66 -41.16
N ARG A 938 4.50 -41.74 -41.53
CA ARG A 938 3.14 -41.44 -41.00
C ARG A 938 2.99 -40.59 -39.75
#